data_AF-A0AAW5FE68-F1
#
_entry.id   AF-A0AAW5FE68-F1
#
_cell.length_a   1.000
_cell.length_b   1.000
_cell.length_c   1.000
_cell.angle_alpha   90.00
_cell.angle_beta   90.00
_cell.angle_gamma   90.00
#
_symmetry.space_group_name_H-M   'P 1'
#
loop_
_entity.id
_entity.type
_entity.pdbx_description
1 polymer ?
#
loop_
_entity_poly.entity_id
_entity_poly.type
_entity_poly.pdbx_seq_one_letter_code
_entity_poly.pdbx_strand_id
1 'polypeptide(L)'
;MLAQVAAAAGPRVEVQHIEITQGIQDHRNSVGLIAGKRTFVRIFVDYAAPATASGVRGTLELRRQAGAARSVDSIGGLTAVLDPAQNGKLDVKRRVADRSLVFELPADWTVPGDLSLSLSSVKASDGAILDCGKCDLKENLKFGQASPVRIELLGMRYVRNAKTHVPRDIDYRSIVSWIQRAYPASEFEFHTRVVDWNAPSVFDTGTEACGEANAAITAIRKLDVANGKNALFHYYGVVYDGSSLANFMRGCASIPADPDPSAVGSGPAGTATSVLFPWDKGPSYAGWYAGHELGHTFGRHHPNSGCGDWDRTGDPQWPAQMPKNKLGTSDHPYVGFDRGDPSIQAPISVLAWDVGADLMTYCDSVWPSAHNYVEICNRTSAENKTFCPLSAQTSGAGPGAVAALSVSGPGGPITMVGRMAPPIVRTAETGTPAPAAAPSSADLPANVSGPVLSVTGRINLDRETGAISSVNRFQQSVETTKPAAGGSETPLIKSFDSQGRLLAQRPATVLLDTDTSPDSPRTGVVSGEVPYAGDIARLELVFKDKTLAVRSSSPERPAITPPTLEPTALINLLRNNFNTIQGGPFNVGPQTTAPAAPNGGDKGPLVYQWQAQGPPDLKYTVQISTNGGKEWNTVAVETQQHSIAIDPSWIQGATTLDVRVRASDGIHETVATSKQLDLGAKIPLQ
;
A
#
# COMPACT_ATOMS: atom_id res chain seq x y z
N MET A 1 -11.87 12.96 -76.80
CA MET A 1 -11.26 12.40 -75.59
C MET A 1 -12.02 12.95 -74.39
N LEU A 2 -12.89 12.15 -73.79
CA LEU A 2 -13.55 12.48 -72.52
C LEU A 2 -12.52 12.25 -71.41
N ALA A 3 -12.05 13.32 -70.78
CA ALA A 3 -11.23 13.24 -69.58
C ALA A 3 -12.09 12.66 -68.47
N GLN A 4 -11.73 11.46 -68.03
CA GLN A 4 -12.33 10.81 -66.87
C GLN A 4 -11.89 11.62 -65.65
N VAL A 5 -12.79 12.49 -65.18
CA VAL A 5 -12.63 13.15 -63.89
C VAL A 5 -12.67 12.04 -62.86
N ALA A 6 -11.50 11.64 -62.35
CA ALA A 6 -11.42 10.79 -61.18
C ALA A 6 -12.16 11.53 -60.07
N ALA A 7 -13.33 11.01 -59.66
CA ALA A 7 -14.00 11.48 -58.47
C ALA A 7 -12.97 11.43 -57.35
N ALA A 8 -12.67 12.59 -56.74
CA ALA A 8 -11.82 12.62 -55.56
C ALA A 8 -12.48 11.71 -54.53
N ALA A 9 -11.82 10.59 -54.21
CA ALA A 9 -12.31 9.69 -53.19
C ALA A 9 -12.50 10.51 -51.91
N GLY A 10 -13.69 10.41 -51.31
CA GLY A 10 -13.99 11.11 -50.07
C GLY A 10 -13.00 10.73 -48.96
N PRO A 11 -12.95 11.49 -47.86
CA PRO A 11 -12.05 11.20 -46.75
C PRO A 11 -12.25 9.76 -46.26
N ARG A 12 -11.14 9.02 -46.17
CA ARG A 12 -11.12 7.60 -45.79
C ARG A 12 -10.21 7.37 -44.61
N VAL A 13 -10.60 6.48 -43.71
CA VAL A 13 -9.75 5.98 -42.62
C VAL A 13 -9.39 4.51 -42.86
N GLU A 14 -8.24 4.07 -42.36
CA GLU A 14 -7.85 2.67 -42.36
C GLU A 14 -7.34 2.28 -40.97
N VAL A 15 -7.88 1.22 -40.36
CA VAL A 15 -7.41 0.74 -39.06
C VAL A 15 -5.98 0.22 -39.17
N GLN A 16 -5.09 0.85 -38.41
CA GLN A 16 -3.67 0.51 -38.33
C GLN A 16 -3.40 -0.47 -37.18
N HIS A 17 -3.97 -0.20 -36.01
CA HIS A 17 -3.73 -0.99 -34.80
C HIS A 17 -4.83 -0.79 -33.75
N ILE A 18 -5.06 -1.81 -32.93
CA ILE A 18 -5.97 -1.79 -31.79
C ILE A 18 -5.16 -2.14 -30.54
N GLU A 19 -5.00 -1.16 -29.65
CA GLU A 19 -4.35 -1.34 -28.34
C GLU A 19 -5.42 -1.46 -27.24
N ILE A 20 -5.25 -2.43 -26.34
CA ILE A 20 -6.14 -2.64 -25.20
C ILE A 20 -5.31 -2.51 -23.91
N THR A 21 -5.64 -1.51 -23.11
CA THR A 21 -4.85 -1.15 -21.94
C THR A 21 -5.71 -0.92 -20.70
N GLN A 22 -5.16 -1.29 -19.55
CA GLN A 22 -5.69 -0.98 -18.22
C GLN A 22 -4.71 -0.13 -17.39
N GLY A 23 -3.59 0.29 -18.00
CA GLY A 23 -2.57 1.09 -17.32
C GLY A 23 -1.26 1.13 -18.11
N ILE A 24 -0.74 -0.01 -18.56
CA ILE A 24 0.53 -0.11 -19.31
C ILE A 24 0.39 -1.17 -20.40
N GLN A 25 0.83 -0.88 -21.62
CA GLN A 25 0.71 -1.83 -22.74
C GLN A 25 1.74 -1.60 -23.85
N ASP A 26 2.13 -2.65 -24.56
CA ASP A 26 2.90 -2.55 -25.81
C ASP A 26 2.02 -2.75 -27.06
N HIS A 27 2.57 -2.54 -28.25
CA HIS A 27 1.82 -2.72 -29.50
C HIS A 27 1.45 -4.18 -29.81
N ARG A 28 1.81 -5.14 -28.96
CA ARG A 28 1.46 -6.56 -29.09
C ARG A 28 0.35 -6.97 -28.14
N ASN A 29 -0.15 -6.04 -27.32
CA ASN A 29 -1.10 -6.31 -26.24
C ASN A 29 -0.60 -7.40 -25.28
N SER A 30 0.69 -7.38 -24.93
CA SER A 30 1.35 -8.44 -24.14
C SER A 30 1.03 -8.43 -22.65
N VAL A 31 0.57 -7.31 -22.08
CA VAL A 31 0.15 -7.22 -20.69
C VAL A 31 -1.29 -7.70 -20.56
N GLY A 32 -1.53 -8.68 -19.68
CA GLY A 32 -2.86 -9.27 -19.47
C GLY A 32 -3.93 -8.29 -18.96
N LEU A 33 -5.18 -8.77 -18.93
CA LEU A 33 -6.33 -7.96 -18.56
C LEU A 33 -7.04 -8.51 -17.31
N ILE A 34 -7.32 -7.61 -16.37
CA ILE A 34 -7.99 -7.88 -15.11
C ILE A 34 -9.49 -7.60 -15.26
N ALA A 35 -10.30 -8.57 -14.87
CA ALA A 35 -11.75 -8.43 -14.89
C ALA A 35 -12.22 -7.29 -13.98
N GLY A 36 -13.15 -6.47 -14.46
CA GLY A 36 -13.71 -5.32 -13.74
C GLY A 36 -12.79 -4.10 -13.65
N LYS A 37 -11.50 -4.20 -14.03
CA LYS A 37 -10.62 -3.02 -14.07
C LYS A 37 -11.00 -2.18 -15.28
N ARG A 38 -11.02 -0.86 -15.10
CA ARG A 38 -11.31 0.10 -16.18
C ARG A 38 -10.40 -0.17 -17.37
N THR A 39 -11.00 -0.47 -18.51
CA THR A 39 -10.31 -0.95 -19.70
C THR A 39 -10.55 0.00 -20.86
N PHE A 40 -9.48 0.40 -21.52
CA PHE A 40 -9.51 1.31 -22.64
C PHE A 40 -9.06 0.63 -23.91
N VAL A 41 -9.76 0.92 -25.00
CA VAL A 41 -9.37 0.50 -26.35
C VAL A 41 -8.96 1.75 -27.10
N ARG A 42 -7.74 1.77 -27.62
CA ARG A 42 -7.21 2.86 -28.45
C ARG A 42 -7.05 2.32 -29.86
N ILE A 43 -7.85 2.85 -30.78
CA ILE A 43 -7.79 2.46 -32.19
C ILE A 43 -7.05 3.53 -32.97
N PHE A 44 -5.90 3.14 -33.52
CA PHE A 44 -5.07 3.97 -34.36
C PHE A 44 -5.47 3.77 -35.81
N VAL A 45 -5.71 4.87 -36.51
CA VAL A 45 -6.12 4.85 -37.91
C VAL A 45 -5.19 5.71 -38.76
N ASP A 46 -4.94 5.29 -39.99
CA ASP A 46 -4.42 6.16 -41.04
C ASP A 46 -5.59 6.93 -41.67
N TYR A 47 -5.33 8.17 -42.09
CA TYR A 47 -6.36 9.07 -42.62
C TYR A 47 -5.93 9.59 -43.99
N ALA A 48 -6.67 9.19 -45.02
CA ALA A 48 -6.49 9.60 -46.40
C ALA A 48 -7.38 10.81 -46.70
N ALA A 49 -6.81 12.00 -46.47
CA ALA A 49 -7.42 13.29 -46.77
C ALA A 49 -6.31 14.35 -46.97
N PRO A 50 -6.60 15.51 -47.58
CA PRO A 50 -5.59 16.54 -47.82
C PRO A 50 -5.17 17.32 -46.57
N ALA A 51 -5.92 17.25 -45.47
CA ALA A 51 -5.67 18.01 -44.25
C ALA A 51 -6.07 17.22 -42.99
N THR A 52 -5.55 17.64 -41.85
CA THR A 52 -5.88 17.09 -40.52
C THR A 52 -7.38 17.23 -40.21
N ALA A 53 -7.97 16.18 -39.65
CA ALA A 53 -9.32 16.21 -39.09
C ALA A 53 -9.26 16.23 -37.55
N SER A 54 -10.13 17.03 -36.92
CA SER A 54 -10.31 17.07 -35.47
C SER A 54 -11.77 16.81 -35.11
N GLY A 55 -12.02 16.23 -33.94
CA GLY A 55 -13.36 15.88 -33.49
C GLY A 55 -13.91 14.61 -34.15
N VAL A 56 -13.02 13.76 -34.66
CA VAL A 56 -13.41 12.46 -35.22
C VAL A 56 -13.90 11.55 -34.09
N ARG A 57 -14.99 10.85 -34.33
CA ARG A 57 -15.63 9.93 -33.39
C ARG A 57 -15.71 8.53 -33.99
N GLY A 58 -15.68 7.52 -33.14
CA GLY A 58 -15.90 6.14 -33.54
C GLY A 58 -16.97 5.47 -32.70
N THR A 59 -17.51 4.37 -33.22
CA THR A 59 -18.35 3.41 -32.49
C THR A 59 -17.69 2.04 -32.57
N LEU A 60 -17.47 1.42 -31.42
CA LEU A 60 -16.93 0.08 -31.25
C LEU A 60 -18.09 -0.90 -31.06
N GLU A 61 -17.99 -2.08 -31.66
CA GLU A 61 -18.89 -3.20 -31.40
C GLU A 61 -18.17 -4.25 -30.53
N LEU A 62 -18.84 -4.66 -29.45
CA LEU A 62 -18.41 -5.70 -28.52
C LEU A 62 -19.28 -6.94 -28.72
N ARG A 63 -18.67 -8.13 -28.68
CA ARG A 63 -19.40 -9.40 -28.73
C ARG A 63 -18.83 -10.44 -27.78
N ARG A 64 -19.70 -11.13 -27.05
CA ARG A 64 -19.35 -12.30 -26.22
C ARG A 64 -19.83 -13.60 -26.84
N GLN A 65 -19.20 -14.71 -26.45
CA GLN A 65 -19.48 -16.06 -26.95
C GLN A 65 -20.96 -16.48 -26.79
N ALA A 66 -21.67 -15.95 -25.79
CA ALA A 66 -23.09 -16.20 -25.56
C ALA A 66 -24.03 -15.45 -26.55
N GLY A 67 -23.49 -14.80 -27.59
CA GLY A 67 -24.26 -14.07 -28.60
C GLY A 67 -24.64 -12.63 -28.22
N ALA A 68 -24.33 -12.19 -27.00
CA ALA A 68 -24.53 -10.81 -26.57
C ALA A 68 -23.65 -9.85 -27.39
N ALA A 69 -24.25 -8.74 -27.86
CA ALA A 69 -23.54 -7.66 -28.56
C ALA A 69 -23.86 -6.29 -27.93
N ARG A 70 -22.90 -5.35 -27.97
CA ARG A 70 -23.08 -3.97 -27.49
C ARG A 70 -22.23 -2.99 -28.29
N SER A 71 -22.80 -1.83 -28.58
CA SER A 71 -22.07 -0.71 -29.16
C SER A 71 -21.57 0.26 -28.09
N VAL A 72 -20.37 0.80 -28.28
CA VAL A 72 -19.71 1.74 -27.38
C VAL A 72 -19.11 2.87 -28.19
N ASP A 73 -19.46 4.12 -27.89
CA ASP A 73 -18.90 5.27 -28.58
C ASP A 73 -17.57 5.72 -27.97
N SER A 74 -16.73 6.35 -28.79
CA SER A 74 -15.48 6.96 -28.35
C SER A 74 -15.73 8.05 -27.30
N ILE A 75 -14.86 8.14 -26.29
CA ILE A 75 -15.07 8.94 -25.08
C ILE A 75 -15.23 10.44 -25.36
N GLY A 76 -16.10 11.11 -24.61
CA GLY A 76 -16.37 12.55 -24.72
C GLY A 76 -15.17 13.44 -24.42
N GLY A 77 -14.36 13.05 -23.42
CA GLY A 77 -13.31 13.87 -22.81
C GLY A 77 -11.99 13.97 -23.57
N LEU A 78 -11.89 13.34 -24.75
CA LEU A 78 -10.69 13.38 -25.58
C LEU A 78 -11.08 13.53 -27.06
N THR A 79 -10.70 14.65 -27.65
CA THR A 79 -11.01 14.97 -29.05
C THR A 79 -9.98 14.32 -29.96
N ALA A 80 -10.36 13.27 -30.68
CA ALA A 80 -9.43 12.61 -31.59
C ALA A 80 -9.05 13.51 -32.77
N VAL A 81 -7.75 13.51 -33.11
CA VAL A 81 -7.16 14.26 -34.20
C VAL A 81 -6.44 13.28 -35.13
N LEU A 82 -6.85 13.28 -36.40
CA LEU A 82 -6.28 12.43 -37.45
C LEU A 82 -5.43 13.28 -38.38
N ASP A 83 -4.11 13.05 -38.35
CA ASP A 83 -3.12 13.78 -39.17
C ASP A 83 -2.57 12.86 -40.28
N PRO A 84 -2.86 13.15 -41.56
CA PRO A 84 -2.33 12.39 -42.70
C PRO A 84 -0.80 12.30 -42.73
N ALA A 85 -0.08 13.29 -42.19
CA ALA A 85 1.38 13.28 -42.12
C ALA A 85 1.93 12.22 -41.14
N GLN A 86 1.07 11.65 -40.31
CA GLN A 86 1.39 10.58 -39.37
C GLN A 86 0.96 9.19 -39.85
N ASN A 87 0.44 9.06 -41.09
CA ASN A 87 0.08 7.76 -41.64
C ASN A 87 1.27 6.78 -41.63
N GLY A 88 1.02 5.53 -41.23
CA GLY A 88 2.06 4.51 -41.06
C GLY A 88 2.97 4.69 -39.83
N LYS A 89 2.87 5.78 -39.06
CA LYS A 89 3.76 6.08 -37.92
C LYS A 89 3.13 5.72 -36.58
N LEU A 90 2.90 4.42 -36.34
CA LEU A 90 2.21 3.94 -35.13
C LEU A 90 2.87 4.42 -33.83
N ASP A 91 4.20 4.31 -33.73
CA ASP A 91 4.93 4.73 -32.51
C ASP A 91 4.70 6.22 -32.21
N VAL A 92 4.74 7.09 -33.22
CA VAL A 92 4.46 8.53 -33.08
C VAL A 92 3.04 8.76 -32.54
N LYS A 93 2.04 8.05 -33.06
CA LYS A 93 0.65 8.18 -32.61
C LYS A 93 0.46 7.66 -31.18
N ARG A 94 1.08 6.53 -30.83
CA ARG A 94 0.94 5.89 -29.50
C ARG A 94 1.41 6.80 -28.36
N ARG A 95 2.37 7.69 -28.63
CA ARG A 95 2.94 8.66 -27.68
C ARG A 95 2.03 9.84 -27.34
N VAL A 96 0.91 10.00 -28.03
CA VAL A 96 0.01 11.15 -27.86
C VAL A 96 -1.42 10.65 -27.62
N ALA A 97 -2.08 11.19 -26.60
CA ALA A 97 -3.40 10.73 -26.19
C ALA A 97 -4.45 10.86 -27.32
N ASP A 98 -4.48 12.02 -27.99
CA ASP A 98 -5.52 12.39 -28.96
C ASP A 98 -5.30 11.83 -30.38
N ARG A 99 -4.23 11.06 -30.63
CA ARG A 99 -3.92 10.46 -31.94
C ARG A 99 -4.55 9.09 -32.16
N SER A 100 -5.59 8.78 -31.40
CA SER A 100 -6.38 7.55 -31.49
C SER A 100 -7.85 7.79 -31.16
N LEU A 101 -8.73 6.94 -31.68
CA LEU A 101 -10.10 6.83 -31.20
C LEU A 101 -10.06 6.03 -29.89
N VAL A 102 -10.43 6.67 -28.77
CA VAL A 102 -10.35 6.04 -27.44
C VAL A 102 -11.75 5.67 -26.96
N PHE A 103 -11.91 4.43 -26.52
CA PHE A 103 -13.15 3.86 -26.00
C PHE A 103 -12.91 3.37 -24.58
N GLU A 104 -13.91 3.52 -23.72
CA GLU A 104 -13.92 2.87 -22.40
C GLU A 104 -14.90 1.71 -22.43
N LEU A 105 -14.42 0.51 -22.13
CA LEU A 105 -15.28 -0.66 -22.07
C LEU A 105 -16.18 -0.59 -20.83
N PRO A 106 -17.49 -0.87 -20.96
CA PRO A 106 -18.39 -0.95 -19.83
C PRO A 106 -17.95 -2.01 -18.82
N ALA A 107 -18.07 -1.72 -17.52
CA ALA A 107 -17.61 -2.63 -16.45
C ALA A 107 -18.33 -4.00 -16.47
N ASP A 108 -19.61 -4.03 -16.86
CA ASP A 108 -20.38 -5.27 -17.05
C ASP A 108 -19.90 -6.09 -18.26
N TRP A 109 -19.06 -5.50 -19.13
CA TRP A 109 -18.44 -6.14 -20.28
C TRP A 109 -16.96 -6.49 -20.08
N THR A 110 -16.37 -6.17 -18.94
CA THR A 110 -15.00 -6.59 -18.57
C THR A 110 -15.00 -7.70 -17.52
N VAL A 111 -16.04 -8.54 -17.48
CA VAL A 111 -16.10 -9.74 -16.62
C VAL A 111 -15.23 -10.89 -17.16
N PRO A 112 -14.87 -11.90 -16.33
CA PRO A 112 -14.00 -13.00 -16.74
C PRO A 112 -14.46 -13.72 -18.01
N GLY A 113 -13.49 -14.19 -18.81
CA GLY A 113 -13.73 -14.91 -20.06
C GLY A 113 -13.54 -14.05 -21.32
N ASP A 114 -13.95 -14.61 -22.46
CA ASP A 114 -13.62 -14.05 -23.77
C ASP A 114 -14.55 -12.90 -24.18
N LEU A 115 -13.95 -11.90 -24.83
CA LEU A 115 -14.61 -10.75 -25.44
C LEU A 115 -13.97 -10.48 -26.80
N SER A 116 -14.78 -10.37 -27.85
CA SER A 116 -14.31 -9.91 -29.15
C SER A 116 -14.78 -8.48 -29.42
N LEU A 117 -13.97 -7.70 -30.13
CA LEU A 117 -14.32 -6.33 -30.50
C LEU A 117 -13.86 -5.97 -31.91
N SER A 118 -14.55 -5.03 -32.53
CA SER A 118 -14.21 -4.44 -33.83
C SER A 118 -14.78 -3.02 -33.97
N LEU A 119 -14.18 -2.19 -34.83
CA LEU A 119 -14.67 -0.84 -35.08
C LEU A 119 -15.85 -0.89 -36.06
N SER A 120 -17.03 -0.40 -35.66
CA SER A 120 -18.24 -0.49 -36.49
C SER A 120 -18.47 0.74 -37.36
N SER A 121 -18.13 1.94 -36.87
CA SER A 121 -18.24 3.18 -37.66
C SER A 121 -17.26 4.25 -37.21
N VAL A 122 -16.89 5.13 -38.13
CA VAL A 122 -16.11 6.35 -37.86
C VAL A 122 -16.83 7.54 -38.48
N LYS A 123 -16.92 8.63 -37.73
CA LYS A 123 -17.62 9.86 -38.14
C LYS A 123 -16.71 11.06 -37.98
N ALA A 124 -16.75 11.97 -38.95
CA ALA A 124 -16.15 13.29 -38.84
C ALA A 124 -16.90 14.17 -37.84
N SER A 125 -16.36 15.34 -37.54
CA SER A 125 -16.93 16.28 -36.55
C SER A 125 -18.29 16.87 -36.95
N ASP A 126 -18.60 16.89 -38.24
CA ASP A 126 -19.91 17.26 -38.79
C ASP A 126 -20.92 16.11 -38.78
N GLY A 127 -20.52 14.92 -38.31
CA GLY A 127 -21.33 13.72 -38.27
C GLY A 127 -21.29 12.86 -39.54
N ALA A 128 -20.58 13.28 -40.59
CA ALA A 128 -20.44 12.49 -41.81
C ALA A 128 -19.71 11.18 -41.54
N ILE A 129 -20.26 10.06 -42.02
CA ILE A 129 -19.63 8.74 -41.90
C ILE A 129 -18.45 8.68 -42.87
N LEU A 130 -17.28 8.30 -42.36
CA LEU A 130 -16.06 8.13 -43.15
C LEU A 130 -16.00 6.70 -43.71
N ASP A 131 -15.53 6.55 -44.95
CA ASP A 131 -15.18 5.23 -45.48
C ASP A 131 -14.06 4.63 -44.62
N CYS A 132 -14.19 3.35 -44.26
CA CYS A 132 -13.27 2.70 -43.33
C CYS A 132 -12.72 1.38 -43.88
N GLY A 133 -11.42 1.37 -44.17
CA GLY A 133 -10.66 0.15 -44.42
C GLY A 133 -10.30 -0.57 -43.12
N LYS A 134 -10.40 -1.91 -43.12
CA LYS A 134 -10.04 -2.78 -41.99
C LYS A 134 -10.80 -2.49 -40.68
N CYS A 135 -11.97 -1.84 -40.75
CA CYS A 135 -12.83 -1.64 -39.58
C CYS A 135 -13.31 -2.97 -38.97
N ASP A 136 -13.43 -4.00 -39.80
CA ASP A 136 -13.79 -5.36 -39.43
C ASP A 136 -12.65 -6.18 -38.80
N LEU A 137 -11.47 -5.59 -38.60
CA LEU A 137 -10.39 -6.20 -37.82
C LEU A 137 -10.91 -6.52 -36.41
N LYS A 138 -10.85 -7.80 -36.05
CA LYS A 138 -11.32 -8.31 -34.76
C LYS A 138 -10.15 -8.57 -33.84
N GLU A 139 -10.27 -8.07 -32.60
CA GLU A 139 -9.40 -8.45 -31.50
C GLU A 139 -10.17 -9.31 -30.50
N ASN A 140 -9.50 -10.34 -29.98
CA ASN A 140 -10.05 -11.21 -28.95
C ASN A 140 -9.30 -10.99 -27.64
N LEU A 141 -10.05 -10.72 -26.59
CA LEU A 141 -9.56 -10.41 -25.25
C LEU A 141 -9.99 -11.49 -24.28
N LYS A 142 -9.17 -11.72 -23.26
CA LYS A 142 -9.51 -12.59 -22.14
C LYS A 142 -9.25 -11.85 -20.84
N PHE A 143 -10.30 -11.70 -20.03
CA PHE A 143 -10.19 -11.13 -18.69
C PHE A 143 -10.03 -12.24 -17.65
N GLY A 144 -9.09 -12.07 -16.72
CA GLY A 144 -8.92 -12.93 -15.55
C GLY A 144 -9.21 -12.18 -14.26
N GLN A 145 -9.62 -12.90 -13.21
CA GLN A 145 -9.87 -12.32 -11.90
C GLN A 145 -8.55 -12.05 -11.17
N ALA A 146 -8.36 -10.84 -10.65
CA ALA A 146 -7.23 -10.50 -9.78
C ALA A 146 -7.68 -10.41 -8.31
N SER A 147 -6.72 -10.50 -7.40
CA SER A 147 -6.96 -10.23 -5.99
C SER A 147 -7.20 -8.75 -5.71
N PRO A 148 -8.03 -8.42 -4.72
CA PRO A 148 -8.23 -7.04 -4.28
C PRO A 148 -6.99 -6.48 -3.59
N VAL A 149 -6.77 -5.18 -3.75
CA VAL A 149 -5.77 -4.41 -3.01
C VAL A 149 -6.44 -3.75 -1.80
N ARG A 150 -5.89 -3.98 -0.60
CA ARG A 150 -6.45 -3.48 0.67
C ARG A 150 -5.42 -2.62 1.38
N ILE A 151 -5.78 -1.37 1.63
CA ILE A 151 -4.84 -0.38 2.18
C ILE A 151 -5.49 0.40 3.32
N GLU A 152 -4.77 0.49 4.43
CA GLU A 152 -5.05 1.42 5.52
C GLU A 152 -4.17 2.65 5.36
N LEU A 153 -4.77 3.81 5.17
CA LEU A 153 -4.08 5.10 5.13
C LEU A 153 -4.16 5.76 6.51
N LEU A 154 -3.02 5.82 7.19
CA LEU A 154 -2.89 6.50 8.48
C LEU A 154 -2.37 7.92 8.26
N GLY A 155 -3.20 8.92 8.52
CA GLY A 155 -2.73 10.29 8.60
C GLY A 155 -1.91 10.51 9.86
N MET A 156 -0.62 10.74 9.70
CA MET A 156 0.28 10.92 10.83
C MET A 156 0.19 12.37 11.31
N ARG A 157 -0.64 12.64 12.33
CA ARG A 157 -0.76 13.96 12.95
C ARG A 157 0.43 14.20 13.86
N TYR A 158 1.10 15.35 13.68
CA TYR A 158 2.25 15.73 14.49
C TYR A 158 2.25 17.22 14.80
N VAL A 159 2.99 17.61 15.84
CA VAL A 159 3.16 19.00 16.25
C VAL A 159 4.61 19.42 16.04
N ARG A 160 4.83 20.54 15.34
CA ARG A 160 6.15 21.14 15.15
C ARG A 160 6.04 22.65 15.14
N ASN A 161 6.97 23.33 15.81
CA ASN A 161 6.96 24.80 15.95
C ASN A 161 5.60 25.32 16.48
N ALA A 162 5.03 24.62 17.48
CA ALA A 162 3.71 24.86 18.05
C ALA A 162 2.53 24.83 17.05
N LYS A 163 2.74 24.28 15.85
CA LYS A 163 1.71 24.08 14.83
C LYS A 163 1.42 22.59 14.65
N THR A 164 0.15 22.26 14.58
CA THR A 164 -0.30 20.90 14.26
C THR A 164 -0.39 20.72 12.75
N HIS A 165 0.16 19.60 12.28
CA HIS A 165 0.16 19.18 10.89
C HIS A 165 -0.68 17.90 10.77
N VAL A 166 -1.62 17.92 9.82
CA VAL A 166 -2.52 16.80 9.51
C VAL A 166 -2.65 16.73 7.99
N PRO A 167 -2.64 15.53 7.37
CA PRO A 167 -2.95 15.39 5.96
C PRO A 167 -4.31 15.93 5.57
N ARG A 168 -4.38 16.52 4.38
CA ARG A 168 -5.59 17.12 3.83
C ARG A 168 -6.42 16.04 3.15
N ASP A 169 -7.73 16.26 3.02
CA ASP A 169 -8.61 15.37 2.25
C ASP A 169 -8.09 15.10 0.82
N ILE A 170 -7.55 16.14 0.17
CA ILE A 170 -6.97 16.00 -1.17
C ILE A 170 -5.74 15.10 -1.22
N ASP A 171 -4.99 14.95 -0.12
CA ASP A 171 -3.85 14.04 -0.06
C ASP A 171 -4.34 12.58 -0.13
N TYR A 172 -5.34 12.21 0.68
CA TYR A 172 -5.95 10.87 0.63
C TYR A 172 -6.61 10.58 -0.71
N ARG A 173 -7.40 11.54 -1.24
CA ARG A 173 -8.06 11.38 -2.53
C ARG A 173 -7.06 11.20 -3.67
N SER A 174 -5.93 11.89 -3.64
CA SER A 174 -4.85 11.71 -4.61
C SER A 174 -4.23 10.33 -4.52
N ILE A 175 -3.98 9.81 -3.31
CA ILE A 175 -3.50 8.44 -3.08
C ILE A 175 -4.48 7.41 -3.67
N VAL A 176 -5.73 7.45 -3.21
CA VAL A 176 -6.78 6.51 -3.65
C VAL A 176 -6.93 6.53 -5.17
N SER A 177 -7.05 7.73 -5.74
CA SER A 177 -7.25 7.90 -7.17
C SER A 177 -6.04 7.41 -7.97
N TRP A 178 -4.81 7.74 -7.56
CA TRP A 178 -3.60 7.31 -8.27
C TRP A 178 -3.45 5.79 -8.25
N ILE A 179 -3.61 5.16 -7.08
CA ILE A 179 -3.49 3.70 -6.92
C ILE A 179 -4.55 2.97 -7.75
N GLN A 180 -5.82 3.41 -7.73
CA GLN A 180 -6.88 2.77 -8.52
C GLN A 180 -6.60 2.77 -10.03
N ARG A 181 -5.92 3.82 -10.52
CA ARG A 181 -5.54 3.91 -11.93
C ARG A 181 -4.29 3.09 -12.23
N ALA A 182 -3.26 3.18 -11.39
CA ALA A 182 -1.95 2.60 -11.64
C ALA A 182 -1.80 1.11 -11.26
N TYR A 183 -2.45 0.65 -10.18
CA TYR A 183 -2.20 -0.70 -9.65
C TYR A 183 -3.01 -1.80 -10.35
N PRO A 184 -2.49 -3.04 -10.40
CA PRO A 184 -3.10 -4.16 -11.12
C PRO A 184 -4.23 -4.83 -10.32
N ALA A 185 -5.29 -4.09 -10.02
CA ALA A 185 -6.51 -4.61 -9.40
C ALA A 185 -7.75 -3.86 -9.90
N SER A 186 -8.91 -4.50 -9.74
CA SER A 186 -10.23 -3.92 -10.00
C SER A 186 -11.01 -3.64 -8.72
N GLU A 187 -10.75 -4.42 -7.68
CA GLU A 187 -11.33 -4.27 -6.35
C GLU A 187 -10.30 -3.62 -5.42
N PHE A 188 -10.72 -2.54 -4.77
CA PHE A 188 -9.90 -1.81 -3.83
C PHE A 188 -10.68 -1.56 -2.56
N GLU A 189 -10.05 -1.80 -1.42
CA GLU A 189 -10.58 -1.50 -0.10
C GLU A 189 -9.66 -0.49 0.58
N PHE A 190 -10.14 0.74 0.75
CA PHE A 190 -9.40 1.81 1.41
C PHE A 190 -10.10 2.20 2.69
N HIS A 191 -9.31 2.27 3.76
CA HIS A 191 -9.72 2.84 5.03
C HIS A 191 -8.78 3.98 5.37
N THR A 192 -9.32 5.05 5.92
CA THR A 192 -8.55 6.22 6.32
C THR A 192 -8.85 6.56 7.77
N ARG A 193 -7.81 6.96 8.49
CA ARG A 193 -7.96 7.61 9.80
C ARG A 193 -6.71 8.40 10.13
N VAL A 194 -6.85 9.35 11.05
CA VAL A 194 -5.73 10.12 11.56
C VAL A 194 -5.27 9.49 12.87
N VAL A 195 -3.96 9.48 13.09
CA VAL A 195 -3.35 8.97 14.32
C VAL A 195 -2.40 10.02 14.89
N ASP A 196 -2.37 10.14 16.22
CA ASP A 196 -1.36 10.96 16.88
C ASP A 196 0.00 10.27 16.81
N TRP A 197 0.96 10.95 16.20
CA TRP A 197 2.32 10.48 16.04
C TRP A 197 3.29 11.42 16.75
N ASN A 198 4.09 10.85 17.65
CA ASN A 198 5.20 11.56 18.27
C ASN A 198 6.38 11.62 17.29
N ALA A 199 6.31 12.58 16.38
CA ALA A 199 7.30 12.77 15.33
C ALA A 199 8.69 13.16 15.89
N PRO A 200 9.78 12.75 15.23
CA PRO A 200 11.12 13.19 15.60
C PRO A 200 11.27 14.71 15.42
N SER A 201 12.19 15.29 16.19
CA SER A 201 12.47 16.74 16.18
C SER A 201 13.04 17.23 14.84
N VAL A 202 13.68 16.33 14.09
CA VAL A 202 14.24 16.58 12.76
C VAL A 202 13.50 15.69 11.76
N PHE A 203 13.07 16.27 10.65
CA PHE A 203 12.77 15.48 9.44
C PHE A 203 14.00 15.59 8.57
N ASP A 204 14.61 14.44 8.31
CA ASP A 204 15.76 14.33 7.45
C ASP A 204 15.32 13.99 6.02
N THR A 205 16.23 14.25 5.07
CA THR A 205 16.09 13.79 3.68
C THR A 205 16.56 12.34 3.50
N GLY A 206 16.99 11.67 4.57
CA GLY A 206 17.31 10.25 4.62
C GLY A 206 16.09 9.43 5.00
N THR A 207 16.32 8.28 5.65
CA THR A 207 15.26 7.32 5.98
C THR A 207 15.03 7.17 7.49
N GLU A 208 15.63 8.01 8.33
CA GLU A 208 15.50 7.86 9.79
C GLU A 208 14.08 8.22 10.25
N ALA A 209 13.56 9.38 9.84
CA ALA A 209 12.22 9.84 10.21
C ALA A 209 11.08 8.92 9.71
N CYS A 210 11.14 8.45 8.46
CA CYS A 210 10.16 7.46 7.95
C CYS A 210 10.30 6.11 8.65
N GLY A 211 11.54 5.71 9.03
CA GLY A 211 11.76 4.53 9.84
C GLY A 211 11.06 4.58 11.20
N GLU A 212 11.10 5.74 11.89
CA GLU A 212 10.34 5.93 13.13
C GLU A 212 8.83 5.91 12.92
N ALA A 213 8.34 6.52 11.85
CA ALA A 213 6.92 6.41 11.47
C ALA A 213 6.53 4.94 11.22
N ASN A 214 7.34 4.19 10.48
CA ASN A 214 7.11 2.77 10.18
C ASN A 214 7.08 1.90 11.44
N ALA A 215 7.90 2.20 12.46
CA ALA A 215 7.82 1.50 13.75
C ALA A 215 6.49 1.76 14.49
N ALA A 216 6.00 2.99 14.47
CA ALA A 216 4.69 3.34 15.06
C ALA A 216 3.54 2.68 14.28
N ILE A 217 3.59 2.73 12.95
CA ILE A 217 2.59 2.11 12.06
C ILE A 217 2.55 0.60 12.25
N THR A 218 3.71 -0.05 12.42
CA THR A 218 3.80 -1.49 12.73
C THR A 218 3.10 -1.83 14.04
N ALA A 219 3.33 -1.05 15.10
CA ALA A 219 2.64 -1.24 16.38
C ALA A 219 1.11 -1.09 16.23
N ILE A 220 0.68 -0.05 15.53
CA ILE A 220 -0.74 0.23 15.23
C ILE A 220 -1.37 -0.93 14.45
N ARG A 221 -0.71 -1.41 13.38
CA ARG A 221 -1.21 -2.53 12.57
C ARG A 221 -1.40 -3.78 13.44
N LYS A 222 -0.41 -4.15 14.24
CA LYS A 222 -0.51 -5.33 15.12
C LYS A 222 -1.65 -5.19 16.14
N LEU A 223 -1.82 -4.01 16.72
CA LEU A 223 -2.94 -3.72 17.62
C LEU A 223 -4.28 -3.88 16.90
N ASP A 224 -4.44 -3.36 15.68
CA ASP A 224 -5.70 -3.46 14.96
C ASP A 224 -6.00 -4.91 14.54
N VAL A 225 -5.01 -5.65 14.04
CA VAL A 225 -5.16 -7.07 13.67
C VAL A 225 -5.51 -7.92 14.90
N ALA A 226 -4.86 -7.65 16.05
CA ALA A 226 -5.21 -8.30 17.33
C ALA A 226 -6.64 -7.98 17.78
N ASN A 227 -7.23 -6.90 17.29
CA ASN A 227 -8.62 -6.50 17.53
C ASN A 227 -9.59 -6.90 16.41
N GLY A 228 -9.18 -7.81 15.52
CA GLY A 228 -10.05 -8.42 14.51
C GLY A 228 -9.98 -7.79 13.12
N LYS A 229 -9.10 -6.80 12.90
CA LYS A 229 -8.89 -6.25 11.56
C LYS A 229 -8.27 -7.30 10.64
N ASN A 230 -8.70 -7.29 9.38
CA ASN A 230 -8.17 -8.19 8.36
C ASN A 230 -6.66 -7.98 8.17
N ALA A 231 -5.87 -9.03 8.41
CA ALA A 231 -4.42 -8.99 8.32
C ALA A 231 -3.88 -8.76 6.88
N LEU A 232 -4.72 -8.87 5.85
CA LEU A 232 -4.34 -8.59 4.45
C LEU A 232 -4.26 -7.09 4.11
N PHE A 233 -4.58 -6.19 5.05
CA PHE A 233 -4.39 -4.76 4.85
C PHE A 233 -2.91 -4.39 4.95
N HIS A 234 -2.41 -3.74 3.89
CA HIS A 234 -1.13 -3.02 3.91
C HIS A 234 -1.33 -1.65 4.55
N TYR A 235 -0.41 -1.23 5.41
CA TYR A 235 -0.53 0.03 6.15
C TYR A 235 0.45 1.08 5.60
N TYR A 236 -0.07 2.27 5.32
CA TYR A 236 0.73 3.39 4.82
C TYR A 236 0.50 4.67 5.65
N GLY A 237 1.59 5.28 6.12
CA GLY A 237 1.58 6.55 6.82
C GLY A 237 1.65 7.74 5.87
N VAL A 238 0.67 8.62 5.93
CA VAL A 238 0.60 9.88 5.16
C VAL A 238 1.09 11.02 6.04
N VAL A 239 2.21 11.67 5.67
CA VAL A 239 2.84 12.74 6.47
C VAL A 239 2.79 14.07 5.73
N TYR A 240 1.96 15.01 6.18
CA TYR A 240 1.80 16.30 5.49
C TYR A 240 2.90 17.30 5.81
N ASP A 241 3.56 17.82 4.78
CA ASP A 241 4.67 18.78 4.89
C ASP A 241 4.23 20.18 5.38
N GLY A 242 2.93 20.46 5.50
CA GLY A 242 2.48 21.79 5.91
C GLY A 242 2.85 22.91 4.92
N SER A 243 3.12 22.56 3.66
CA SER A 243 3.68 23.42 2.62
C SER A 243 5.08 23.97 2.96
N SER A 244 5.91 23.18 3.63
CA SER A 244 7.28 23.57 3.99
C SER A 244 8.28 22.44 3.77
N LEU A 245 9.39 22.74 3.07
CA LEU A 245 10.48 21.78 2.87
C LEU A 245 11.13 21.32 4.18
N ALA A 246 11.08 22.13 5.24
CA ALA A 246 11.59 21.76 6.56
C ALA A 246 10.79 20.63 7.23
N ASN A 247 9.62 20.31 6.66
CA ASN A 247 8.71 19.26 7.10
C ASN A 247 8.54 18.19 6.02
N PHE A 248 9.36 18.20 4.97
CA PHE A 248 9.41 17.11 4.03
C PHE A 248 10.09 15.91 4.71
N MET A 249 9.35 14.81 4.84
CA MET A 249 9.88 13.53 5.30
C MET A 249 10.05 12.65 4.08
N ARG A 250 11.29 12.34 3.67
CA ARG A 250 11.49 11.39 2.57
C ARG A 250 10.83 10.05 2.95
N GLY A 251 10.15 9.44 1.97
CA GLY A 251 9.47 8.16 2.19
C GLY A 251 10.47 7.02 2.34
N CYS A 252 10.00 5.98 3.03
CA CYS A 252 10.58 4.65 2.96
C CYS A 252 9.55 3.62 3.44
N ALA A 253 9.79 2.37 3.08
CA ALA A 253 8.99 1.24 3.49
C ALA A 253 9.84 0.12 4.07
N SER A 254 9.16 -0.82 4.70
CA SER A 254 9.68 -2.15 5.00
C SER A 254 9.49 -3.03 3.77
N ILE A 255 10.54 -3.71 3.30
CA ILE A 255 10.45 -4.63 2.17
C ILE A 255 10.47 -6.09 2.61
N PRO A 256 9.42 -6.87 2.33
CA PRO A 256 9.39 -8.29 2.64
C PRO A 256 9.95 -9.12 1.48
N ALA A 257 10.77 -10.13 1.80
CA ALA A 257 11.25 -11.09 0.81
C ALA A 257 10.10 -11.99 0.31
N ASP A 258 9.38 -12.58 1.26
CA ASP A 258 8.21 -13.44 1.03
C ASP A 258 6.90 -12.64 1.08
N PRO A 259 5.76 -13.18 0.58
CA PRO A 259 4.48 -12.48 0.65
C PRO A 259 4.09 -12.21 2.11
N ASP A 260 4.11 -10.93 2.50
CA ASP A 260 3.88 -10.51 3.88
C ASP A 260 3.19 -9.14 3.94
N PRO A 261 1.86 -9.11 4.14
CA PRO A 261 1.10 -7.87 4.32
C PRO A 261 1.41 -7.11 5.61
N SER A 262 2.33 -7.61 6.45
CA SER A 262 2.81 -6.90 7.64
C SER A 262 3.85 -5.83 7.34
N ALA A 263 4.39 -5.83 6.12
CA ALA A 263 5.18 -4.71 5.63
C ALA A 263 4.37 -3.41 5.65
N VAL A 264 5.03 -2.33 6.10
CA VAL A 264 4.43 -1.00 6.20
C VAL A 264 5.31 0.01 5.50
N GLY A 265 4.72 1.11 5.05
CA GLY A 265 5.46 2.24 4.50
C GLY A 265 4.96 3.56 5.03
N SER A 266 5.72 4.62 4.81
CA SER A 266 5.27 5.97 5.08
C SER A 266 5.97 6.94 4.14
N GLY A 267 5.30 8.05 3.86
CA GLY A 267 5.85 9.03 2.95
C GLY A 267 5.15 10.38 3.02
N PRO A 268 5.72 11.37 2.32
CA PRO A 268 5.29 12.74 2.41
C PRO A 268 4.01 12.98 1.62
N ALA A 269 3.29 14.02 2.02
CA ALA A 269 2.15 14.57 1.32
C ALA A 269 2.24 16.10 1.29
N GLY A 270 1.78 16.69 0.20
CA GLY A 270 1.86 18.13 -0.03
C GLY A 270 1.44 18.49 -1.45
N THR A 271 1.42 19.77 -1.77
CA THR A 271 0.91 20.23 -3.08
C THR A 271 1.90 19.90 -4.20
N ALA A 272 1.43 19.33 -5.31
CA ALA A 272 2.31 18.92 -6.41
C ALA A 272 2.98 20.11 -7.13
N THR A 273 2.39 21.32 -7.08
CA THR A 273 3.04 22.56 -7.55
C THR A 273 4.20 23.01 -6.66
N SER A 274 4.67 22.17 -5.73
CA SER A 274 5.85 22.46 -4.92
C SER A 274 7.11 22.45 -5.79
N VAL A 275 8.15 23.13 -5.31
CA VAL A 275 9.48 23.18 -5.92
C VAL A 275 10.12 21.79 -6.06
N LEU A 276 9.65 20.79 -5.31
CA LEU A 276 10.24 19.44 -5.28
C LEU A 276 9.89 18.60 -6.52
N PHE A 277 8.63 18.66 -6.98
CA PHE A 277 8.12 17.76 -8.02
C PHE A 277 7.41 18.53 -9.14
N PRO A 278 8.12 19.43 -9.87
CA PRO A 278 7.51 20.31 -10.87
C PRO A 278 6.84 19.56 -12.04
N TRP A 279 7.21 18.29 -12.25
CA TRP A 279 6.61 17.42 -13.26
C TRP A 279 5.21 16.92 -12.85
N ASP A 280 4.93 16.80 -11.56
CA ASP A 280 3.66 16.30 -11.06
C ASP A 280 2.58 17.37 -11.22
N LYS A 281 1.56 17.06 -12.03
CA LYS A 281 0.44 17.95 -12.33
C LYS A 281 -0.80 17.65 -11.50
N GLY A 282 -0.72 16.67 -10.59
CA GLY A 282 -1.79 16.36 -9.66
C GLY A 282 -2.00 17.47 -8.61
N PRO A 283 -3.06 17.39 -7.80
CA PRO A 283 -3.26 18.34 -6.72
C PRO A 283 -2.40 18.03 -5.47
N SER A 284 -1.90 16.80 -5.35
CA SER A 284 -0.98 16.38 -4.29
C SER A 284 -0.01 15.32 -4.77
N TYR A 285 1.27 15.46 -4.43
CA TYR A 285 2.30 14.47 -4.76
C TYR A 285 2.18 13.19 -3.94
N ALA A 286 1.31 13.17 -2.92
CA ALA A 286 1.01 11.98 -2.13
C ALA A 286 0.57 10.79 -3.01
N GLY A 287 -0.06 11.06 -4.16
CA GLY A 287 -0.55 10.04 -5.09
C GLY A 287 0.52 9.05 -5.54
N TRP A 288 1.48 9.52 -6.33
CA TRP A 288 2.54 8.68 -6.87
C TRP A 288 3.54 8.25 -5.78
N TYR A 289 3.79 9.11 -4.78
CA TYR A 289 4.73 8.80 -3.69
C TYR A 289 4.22 7.63 -2.84
N ALA A 290 2.94 7.65 -2.45
CA ALA A 290 2.35 6.49 -1.77
C ALA A 290 2.33 5.25 -2.68
N GLY A 291 2.08 5.44 -3.97
CA GLY A 291 2.21 4.37 -4.96
C GLY A 291 3.59 3.72 -4.98
N HIS A 292 4.66 4.52 -4.85
CA HIS A 292 6.04 4.05 -4.78
C HIS A 292 6.30 3.25 -3.49
N GLU A 293 6.03 3.84 -2.33
CA GLU A 293 6.29 3.21 -1.03
C GLU A 293 5.44 1.95 -0.81
N LEU A 294 4.19 1.95 -1.27
CA LEU A 294 3.36 0.76 -1.26
C LEU A 294 3.93 -0.31 -2.20
N GLY A 295 4.57 0.06 -3.31
CA GLY A 295 5.26 -0.87 -4.20
C GLY A 295 6.29 -1.70 -3.43
N HIS A 296 7.05 -1.07 -2.54
CA HIS A 296 7.95 -1.76 -1.62
C HIS A 296 7.24 -2.70 -0.64
N THR A 297 6.08 -2.32 -0.09
CA THR A 297 5.27 -3.22 0.75
C THR A 297 4.76 -4.44 -0.02
N PHE A 298 4.57 -4.30 -1.35
CA PHE A 298 4.32 -5.42 -2.27
C PHE A 298 5.62 -6.12 -2.75
N GLY A 299 6.73 -5.89 -2.07
CA GLY A 299 8.02 -6.54 -2.29
C GLY A 299 8.72 -6.11 -3.59
N ARG A 300 8.45 -4.90 -4.10
CA ARG A 300 9.17 -4.36 -5.26
C ARG A 300 10.45 -3.68 -4.82
N HIS A 301 11.53 -3.90 -5.54
CA HIS A 301 12.84 -3.27 -5.31
C HIS A 301 13.05 -2.12 -6.30
N HIS A 302 13.99 -1.22 -6.00
CA HIS A 302 14.37 -0.20 -6.98
C HIS A 302 15.17 -0.82 -8.13
N PRO A 303 15.01 -0.37 -9.37
CA PRO A 303 15.88 -0.79 -10.45
C PRO A 303 17.30 -0.20 -10.33
N ASN A 304 17.52 0.81 -9.46
CA ASN A 304 18.75 1.61 -9.36
C ASN A 304 19.02 2.40 -10.65
N SER A 305 18.07 3.27 -10.98
CA SER A 305 17.98 4.03 -12.22
C SER A 305 18.94 5.21 -12.30
N GLY A 306 19.43 5.69 -11.15
CA GLY A 306 20.24 6.89 -11.04
C GLY A 306 19.43 8.17 -10.82
N CYS A 307 18.12 8.06 -10.60
CA CYS A 307 17.23 9.18 -10.26
C CYS A 307 17.08 9.40 -8.75
N GLY A 308 17.99 8.87 -7.93
CA GLY A 308 17.91 8.91 -6.47
C GLY A 308 17.15 7.72 -5.84
N ASP A 309 16.75 6.75 -6.67
CA ASP A 309 16.26 5.44 -6.24
C ASP A 309 17.45 4.56 -5.88
N TRP A 310 17.74 4.51 -4.59
CA TRP A 310 18.84 3.71 -4.05
C TRP A 310 18.28 2.47 -3.40
N ASP A 311 18.80 1.32 -3.82
CA ASP A 311 18.59 0.02 -3.20
C ASP A 311 19.93 -0.72 -3.19
N ARG A 312 20.28 -1.30 -2.05
CA ARG A 312 21.55 -2.01 -1.82
C ARG A 312 21.85 -3.06 -2.88
N THR A 313 20.83 -3.79 -3.34
CA THR A 313 20.99 -4.83 -4.38
C THR A 313 20.40 -4.41 -5.72
N GLY A 314 19.49 -3.43 -5.71
CA GLY A 314 18.56 -3.21 -6.81
C GLY A 314 17.62 -4.40 -7.01
N ASP A 315 16.68 -4.29 -7.94
CA ASP A 315 15.77 -5.36 -8.31
C ASP A 315 16.54 -6.46 -9.06
N PRO A 316 16.76 -7.64 -8.43
CA PRO A 316 17.49 -8.72 -9.05
C PRO A 316 16.71 -9.38 -10.21
N GLN A 317 15.39 -9.14 -10.27
CA GLN A 317 14.51 -9.64 -11.32
C GLN A 317 14.27 -8.60 -12.42
N TRP A 318 14.92 -7.44 -12.37
CA TRP A 318 14.76 -6.41 -13.39
C TRP A 318 15.11 -6.96 -14.78
N PRO A 319 14.26 -6.77 -15.80
CA PRO A 319 14.53 -7.31 -17.13
C PRO A 319 15.82 -6.71 -17.72
N ALA A 320 16.80 -7.55 -18.04
CA ALA A 320 18.15 -7.12 -18.46
C ALA A 320 18.15 -6.22 -19.71
N GLN A 321 17.14 -6.37 -20.57
CA GLN A 321 16.96 -5.58 -21.79
C GLN A 321 16.30 -4.21 -21.55
N MET A 322 15.74 -3.96 -20.37
CA MET A 322 15.00 -2.74 -20.06
C MET A 322 15.90 -1.70 -19.37
N PRO A 323 15.96 -0.45 -19.86
CA PRO A 323 16.63 0.63 -19.16
C PRO A 323 15.94 0.88 -17.81
N LYS A 324 16.74 1.10 -16.78
CA LYS A 324 16.28 1.23 -15.39
C LYS A 324 15.49 2.51 -15.13
N ASN A 325 15.65 3.53 -15.98
CA ASN A 325 15.01 4.85 -15.86
C ASN A 325 13.94 5.08 -16.93
N LYS A 326 13.41 4.02 -17.56
CA LYS A 326 12.45 4.09 -18.66
C LYS A 326 11.37 3.01 -18.54
N LEU A 327 10.21 3.26 -19.16
CA LEU A 327 9.13 2.27 -19.24
C LEU A 327 9.40 1.17 -20.28
N GLY A 328 10.27 1.42 -21.26
CA GLY A 328 10.58 0.43 -22.29
C GLY A 328 11.74 0.81 -23.21
N THR A 329 11.78 0.19 -24.38
CA THR A 329 12.75 0.45 -25.46
C THR A 329 12.05 0.57 -26.81
N SER A 330 12.77 0.90 -27.88
CA SER A 330 12.23 0.85 -29.24
C SER A 330 11.71 -0.54 -29.63
N ASP A 331 12.32 -1.60 -29.11
CA ASP A 331 11.94 -2.98 -29.40
C ASP A 331 10.77 -3.47 -28.52
N HIS A 332 10.63 -2.88 -27.33
CA HIS A 332 9.53 -3.12 -26.40
C HIS A 332 8.90 -1.78 -25.98
N PRO A 333 8.17 -1.10 -26.88
CA PRO A 333 7.73 0.27 -26.67
C PRO A 333 6.47 0.31 -25.78
N TYR A 334 6.62 0.00 -24.50
CA TYR A 334 5.52 0.09 -23.53
C TYR A 334 5.05 1.54 -23.37
N VAL A 335 3.74 1.73 -23.29
CA VAL A 335 3.12 3.04 -23.12
C VAL A 335 2.20 2.99 -21.90
N GLY A 336 2.51 3.86 -20.93
CA GLY A 336 1.62 4.12 -19.79
C GLY A 336 0.43 4.94 -20.27
N PHE A 337 -0.78 4.51 -19.92
CA PHE A 337 -2.02 5.20 -20.20
C PHE A 337 -2.71 5.53 -18.89
N ASP A 338 -2.49 6.75 -18.39
CA ASP A 338 -3.24 7.29 -17.26
C ASP A 338 -4.50 7.98 -17.79
N ARG A 339 -5.69 7.44 -17.52
CA ARG A 339 -6.95 8.10 -17.89
C ARG A 339 -7.27 9.34 -17.05
N GLY A 340 -6.46 9.62 -16.04
CA GLY A 340 -6.72 10.70 -15.10
C GLY A 340 -7.99 10.47 -14.28
N ASP A 341 -8.35 11.51 -13.53
CA ASP A 341 -9.52 11.55 -12.67
C ASP A 341 -10.03 13.00 -12.57
N PRO A 342 -11.14 13.33 -13.24
CA PRO A 342 -11.68 14.69 -13.20
C PRO A 342 -12.15 15.11 -11.81
N SER A 343 -12.44 14.17 -10.90
CA SER A 343 -12.89 14.50 -9.54
C SER A 343 -11.80 15.22 -8.75
N ILE A 344 -10.52 14.92 -9.02
CA ILE A 344 -9.33 15.55 -8.44
C ILE A 344 -8.54 16.39 -9.47
N GLN A 345 -9.13 16.68 -10.63
CA GLN A 345 -8.49 17.40 -11.73
C GLN A 345 -7.19 16.76 -12.25
N ALA A 346 -7.04 15.44 -12.10
CA ALA A 346 -5.93 14.71 -12.71
C ALA A 346 -6.21 14.53 -14.22
N PRO A 347 -5.35 15.02 -15.12
CA PRO A 347 -5.57 14.94 -16.56
C PRO A 347 -5.33 13.53 -17.10
N ILE A 348 -5.86 13.25 -18.30
CA ILE A 348 -5.42 12.10 -19.09
C ILE A 348 -3.94 12.34 -19.46
N SER A 349 -3.10 11.33 -19.28
CA SER A 349 -1.68 11.35 -19.63
C SER A 349 -1.26 10.08 -20.35
N VAL A 350 -0.34 10.23 -21.29
CA VAL A 350 0.31 9.13 -21.99
C VAL A 350 1.80 9.22 -21.73
N LEU A 351 2.36 8.17 -21.14
CA LEU A 351 3.78 8.07 -20.82
C LEU A 351 4.43 7.13 -21.82
N ALA A 352 5.08 7.72 -22.83
CA ALA A 352 5.83 6.97 -23.83
C ALA A 352 7.02 6.23 -23.22
N TRP A 353 7.45 5.14 -23.88
CA TRP A 353 8.51 4.25 -23.39
C TRP A 353 9.84 4.96 -23.07
N ASP A 354 10.18 6.02 -23.81
CA ASP A 354 11.41 6.81 -23.66
C ASP A 354 11.24 8.08 -22.83
N VAL A 355 10.01 8.44 -22.45
CA VAL A 355 9.69 9.62 -21.63
C VAL A 355 9.40 9.20 -20.20
N GLY A 356 8.46 8.27 -20.01
CA GLY A 356 8.08 7.78 -18.69
C GLY A 356 9.16 6.89 -18.09
N ALA A 357 9.21 6.89 -16.76
CA ALA A 357 10.05 6.01 -15.96
C ALA A 357 9.19 5.07 -15.10
N ASP A 358 9.78 4.00 -14.59
CA ASP A 358 9.09 3.07 -13.71
C ASP A 358 8.74 3.72 -12.36
N LEU A 359 7.62 3.29 -11.77
CA LEU A 359 7.12 3.74 -10.47
C LEU A 359 8.16 3.60 -9.35
N MET A 360 8.94 2.53 -9.35
CA MET A 360 9.98 2.27 -8.35
C MET A 360 11.25 3.08 -8.61
N THR A 361 11.14 4.16 -9.39
CA THR A 361 12.17 5.18 -9.52
C THR A 361 11.68 6.49 -8.91
N TYR A 362 12.60 7.39 -8.62
CA TYR A 362 12.31 8.80 -8.31
C TYR A 362 12.51 9.72 -9.51
N CYS A 363 12.51 9.16 -10.73
CA CYS A 363 12.61 9.97 -11.94
C CYS A 363 11.37 10.84 -12.12
N ASP A 364 11.42 11.76 -13.09
CA ASP A 364 10.23 12.50 -13.48
C ASP A 364 9.29 11.63 -14.30
N SER A 365 7.97 11.90 -14.20
CA SER A 365 6.93 11.23 -14.99
C SER A 365 6.90 9.71 -14.77
N VAL A 366 6.72 9.30 -13.51
CA VAL A 366 6.69 7.87 -13.15
C VAL A 366 5.32 7.23 -13.39
N TRP A 367 5.36 5.95 -13.78
CA TRP A 367 4.21 5.07 -13.92
C TRP A 367 4.67 3.61 -13.74
N PRO A 368 3.84 2.66 -13.31
CA PRO A 368 4.27 1.26 -13.24
C PRO A 368 4.74 0.77 -14.63
N SER A 369 5.97 0.26 -14.70
CA SER A 369 6.42 -0.52 -15.85
C SER A 369 5.61 -1.81 -15.95
N ALA A 370 5.63 -2.46 -17.13
CA ALA A 370 4.98 -3.75 -17.30
C ALA A 370 5.50 -4.80 -16.32
N HIS A 371 6.81 -4.76 -16.00
CA HIS A 371 7.44 -5.63 -15.00
C HIS A 371 6.83 -5.43 -13.61
N ASN A 372 6.90 -4.22 -13.06
CA ASN A 372 6.38 -3.97 -11.72
C ASN A 372 4.85 -4.06 -11.63
N TYR A 373 4.13 -3.76 -12.71
CA TYR A 373 2.67 -3.96 -12.78
C TYR A 373 2.29 -5.44 -12.68
N VAL A 374 2.99 -6.35 -13.39
CA VAL A 374 2.76 -7.80 -13.27
C VAL A 374 3.18 -8.31 -11.90
N GLU A 375 4.30 -7.83 -11.38
CA GLU A 375 4.86 -8.31 -10.14
C GLU A 375 4.08 -7.88 -8.88
N ILE A 376 3.51 -6.68 -8.86
CA ILE A 376 2.57 -6.25 -7.80
C ILE A 376 1.33 -7.17 -7.80
N CYS A 377 0.85 -7.58 -8.99
CA CYS A 377 -0.24 -8.53 -9.11
C CYS A 377 0.16 -9.93 -8.60
N ASN A 378 1.35 -10.41 -8.93
CA ASN A 378 1.89 -11.67 -8.42
C ASN A 378 1.95 -11.64 -6.88
N ARG A 379 2.50 -10.57 -6.28
CA ARG A 379 2.56 -10.42 -4.83
C ARG A 379 1.18 -10.42 -4.20
N THR A 380 0.29 -9.54 -4.64
CA THR A 380 -1.07 -9.42 -4.09
C THR A 380 -1.82 -10.76 -4.20
N SER A 381 -1.64 -11.48 -5.31
CA SER A 381 -2.24 -12.81 -5.49
C SER A 381 -1.67 -13.84 -4.53
N ALA A 382 -0.35 -13.87 -4.34
CA ALA A 382 0.30 -14.78 -3.41
C ALA A 382 -0.14 -14.55 -1.94
N GLU A 383 -0.24 -13.30 -1.51
CA GLU A 383 -0.76 -12.93 -0.17
C GLU A 383 -2.20 -13.40 0.04
N ASN A 384 -3.03 -13.33 -1.01
CA ASN A 384 -4.42 -13.80 -1.00
C ASN A 384 -4.56 -15.31 -1.32
N LYS A 385 -3.46 -16.03 -1.55
CA LYS A 385 -3.44 -17.46 -1.95
C LYS A 385 -4.22 -17.74 -3.25
N THR A 386 -4.10 -16.85 -4.22
CA THR A 386 -4.70 -16.95 -5.56
C THR A 386 -3.62 -16.80 -6.64
N PHE A 387 -4.03 -16.81 -7.92
CA PHE A 387 -3.13 -16.60 -9.06
C PHE A 387 -3.34 -15.23 -9.69
N CYS A 388 -2.24 -14.59 -10.11
CA CYS A 388 -2.30 -13.37 -10.89
C CYS A 388 -2.73 -13.68 -12.33
N PRO A 389 -3.77 -13.00 -12.88
CA PRO A 389 -4.23 -13.24 -14.25
C PRO A 389 -3.31 -12.65 -15.33
N LEU A 390 -2.41 -11.73 -14.97
CA LEU A 390 -1.52 -11.05 -15.91
C LEU A 390 -0.38 -11.96 -16.39
N SER A 391 0.08 -12.86 -15.53
CA SER A 391 1.23 -13.74 -15.77
C SER A 391 0.94 -14.87 -16.77
N ALA A 392 -0.31 -15.01 -17.21
CA ALA A 392 -0.76 -16.03 -18.16
C ALA A 392 -0.70 -15.59 -19.64
N GLN A 393 -0.28 -14.36 -19.96
CA GLN A 393 -0.24 -13.85 -21.34
C GLN A 393 1.16 -13.64 -21.93
N THR A 394 2.24 -13.97 -21.21
CA THR A 394 3.62 -13.90 -21.73
C THR A 394 3.97 -15.02 -22.73
N SER A 395 3.01 -15.82 -23.18
CA SER A 395 3.24 -16.86 -24.20
C SER A 395 2.54 -16.55 -25.54
N GLY A 396 3.27 -15.87 -26.42
CA GLY A 396 3.14 -16.00 -27.88
C GLY A 396 4.52 -15.80 -28.48
N ALA A 397 5.13 -16.70 -29.26
CA ALA A 397 4.67 -17.90 -29.94
C ALA A 397 5.85 -18.87 -30.19
N GLY A 398 5.58 -20.17 -30.17
CA GLY A 398 6.47 -21.24 -30.65
C GLY A 398 5.82 -22.62 -30.44
N PRO A 399 5.77 -23.52 -31.44
CA PRO A 399 5.01 -24.76 -31.32
C PRO A 399 5.77 -25.80 -30.51
N GLY A 400 5.07 -26.43 -29.57
CA GLY A 400 5.41 -27.76 -29.05
C GLY A 400 6.30 -27.79 -27.81
N ALA A 401 5.67 -27.92 -26.64
CA ALA A 401 5.95 -29.00 -25.69
C ALA A 401 4.94 -28.88 -24.52
N VAL A 402 3.94 -29.75 -24.52
CA VAL A 402 3.10 -30.00 -23.34
C VAL A 402 3.99 -30.68 -22.28
N ALA A 403 4.39 -29.95 -21.25
CA ALA A 403 4.86 -30.54 -20.01
C ALA A 403 3.63 -30.85 -19.14
N ALA A 404 3.16 -32.09 -19.23
CA ALA A 404 2.14 -32.61 -18.32
C ALA A 404 2.70 -32.67 -16.90
N LEU A 405 2.05 -31.97 -15.96
CA LEU A 405 2.21 -32.23 -14.53
C LEU A 405 1.67 -33.64 -14.24
N SER A 406 2.55 -34.56 -13.87
CA SER A 406 2.16 -35.83 -13.26
C SER A 406 2.00 -35.63 -11.75
N VAL A 407 0.76 -35.73 -11.29
CA VAL A 407 0.44 -35.92 -9.88
C VAL A 407 0.56 -37.42 -9.61
N SER A 408 1.54 -37.83 -8.81
CA SER A 408 1.62 -39.20 -8.29
C SER A 408 1.50 -39.19 -6.77
N GLY A 409 0.33 -39.62 -6.27
CA GLY A 409 0.12 -39.98 -4.87
C GLY A 409 0.80 -41.32 -4.51
N PRO A 410 0.98 -41.64 -3.23
CA PRO A 410 1.71 -42.83 -2.80
C PRO A 410 0.77 -44.04 -2.65
N GLY A 411 1.08 -45.10 -3.39
CA GLY A 411 0.61 -46.47 -3.13
C GLY A 411 1.67 -47.43 -3.64
N GLY A 412 2.36 -48.14 -2.72
CA GLY A 412 3.44 -49.11 -3.05
C GLY A 412 2.89 -50.42 -3.64
N PRO A 413 3.63 -51.56 -3.56
CA PRO A 413 5.03 -51.79 -3.17
C PRO A 413 5.80 -52.64 -4.23
N ILE A 414 6.95 -53.22 -3.83
CA ILE A 414 7.73 -54.36 -4.40
C ILE A 414 8.99 -53.95 -5.21
N THR A 415 10.22 -54.51 -5.13
CA THR A 415 11.00 -55.42 -4.25
C THR A 415 12.39 -55.60 -4.92
N MET A 416 13.51 -55.59 -4.15
CA MET A 416 14.82 -56.29 -4.37
C MET A 416 15.74 -55.82 -5.54
N VAL A 417 17.10 -55.85 -5.55
CA VAL A 417 18.19 -56.53 -4.80
C VAL A 417 19.52 -55.72 -4.96
N GLY A 418 20.44 -55.78 -3.97
CA GLY A 418 21.90 -55.94 -4.22
C GLY A 418 22.83 -54.92 -3.54
N ARG A 419 23.34 -55.20 -2.33
CA ARG A 419 24.72 -55.70 -1.97
C ARG A 419 25.83 -54.64 -2.19
N MET A 420 26.76 -54.31 -1.28
CA MET A 420 27.37 -54.97 -0.10
C MET A 420 28.12 -53.92 0.77
N ALA A 421 28.18 -54.13 2.08
CA ALA A 421 29.06 -53.47 3.09
C ALA A 421 30.43 -54.23 3.18
N PRO A 422 31.44 -53.97 4.08
CA PRO A 422 31.37 -53.40 5.45
C PRO A 422 32.68 -52.63 5.92
N PRO A 423 33.16 -52.66 7.19
CA PRO A 423 33.04 -51.54 8.14
C PRO A 423 34.38 -51.10 8.79
N ILE A 424 34.39 -50.00 9.55
CA ILE A 424 35.38 -49.84 10.65
C ILE A 424 34.68 -49.31 11.90
N VAL A 425 34.75 -50.11 12.95
CA VAL A 425 34.42 -49.82 14.36
C VAL A 425 35.72 -49.59 15.11
N ARG A 426 35.73 -48.61 16.03
CA ARG A 426 36.52 -48.51 17.30
C ARG A 426 36.24 -47.11 17.88
N THR A 427 36.05 -46.84 19.16
CA THR A 427 35.93 -47.61 20.42
C THR A 427 35.41 -46.60 21.45
N ALA A 428 34.67 -47.07 22.45
CA ALA A 428 34.19 -46.26 23.56
C ALA A 428 35.32 -45.92 24.54
N GLU A 429 35.31 -44.69 25.07
CA GLU A 429 35.91 -44.38 26.37
C GLU A 429 34.87 -43.65 27.25
N THR A 430 34.72 -44.19 28.45
CA THR A 430 33.86 -43.74 29.54
C THR A 430 34.56 -42.66 30.38
N GLY A 431 33.87 -41.57 30.69
CA GLY A 431 34.32 -40.59 31.68
C GLY A 431 33.22 -39.60 32.10
N THR A 432 32.60 -39.87 33.26
CA THR A 432 31.95 -38.99 34.27
C THR A 432 31.14 -37.72 33.87
N PRO A 433 30.02 -37.42 34.57
CA PRO A 433 29.02 -36.42 34.15
C PRO A 433 29.47 -34.98 34.42
N ALA A 434 29.42 -34.14 33.38
CA ALA A 434 29.51 -32.69 33.46
C ALA A 434 28.13 -32.08 33.78
N PRO A 435 28.07 -30.90 34.45
CA PRO A 435 26.83 -30.32 34.97
C PRO A 435 25.87 -29.92 33.83
N ALA A 436 24.57 -29.99 34.13
CA ALA A 436 23.46 -29.78 33.20
C ALA A 436 23.67 -28.58 32.27
N ALA A 437 23.81 -28.87 30.97
CA ALA A 437 23.78 -27.88 29.92
C ALA A 437 22.40 -27.21 29.86
N ALA A 438 22.40 -25.89 29.62
CA ALA A 438 21.21 -25.13 29.27
C ALA A 438 20.48 -25.80 28.09
N PRO A 439 19.13 -25.76 28.03
CA PRO A 439 18.40 -26.38 26.95
C PRO A 439 18.79 -25.74 25.62
N SER A 440 19.10 -26.60 24.64
CA SER A 440 19.37 -26.23 23.25
C SER A 440 18.15 -25.54 22.61
N SER A 441 18.42 -24.62 21.70
CA SER A 441 17.49 -23.82 20.89
C SER A 441 16.67 -24.63 19.85
N ALA A 442 16.18 -25.81 20.21
CA ALA A 442 15.38 -26.66 19.33
C ALA A 442 13.88 -26.37 19.53
N ASP A 443 13.23 -25.93 18.44
CA ASP A 443 11.80 -25.93 18.17
C ASP A 443 10.86 -25.49 19.30
N LEU A 444 10.68 -24.17 19.42
CA LEU A 444 9.54 -23.62 20.15
C LEU A 444 8.31 -23.63 19.23
N PRO A 445 7.18 -24.23 19.64
CA PRO A 445 6.03 -24.42 18.76
C PRO A 445 5.52 -23.08 18.22
N ALA A 446 5.20 -23.07 16.93
CA ALA A 446 4.67 -21.94 16.16
C ALA A 446 3.33 -21.37 16.69
N ASN A 447 2.75 -21.95 17.75
CA ASN A 447 1.55 -21.48 18.40
C ASN A 447 1.81 -21.29 19.90
N VAL A 448 2.14 -20.08 20.32
CA VAL A 448 2.03 -19.71 21.74
C VAL A 448 0.54 -19.68 22.08
N SER A 449 0.07 -20.65 22.86
CA SER A 449 -1.28 -20.62 23.41
C SER A 449 -1.30 -19.65 24.59
N GLY A 450 -2.18 -18.65 24.55
CA GLY A 450 -2.36 -17.67 25.61
C GLY A 450 -1.81 -16.27 25.29
N PRO A 451 -1.86 -15.35 26.27
CA PRO A 451 -1.49 -13.96 26.04
C PRO A 451 0.00 -13.80 25.75
N VAL A 452 0.33 -12.80 24.94
CA VAL A 452 1.69 -12.47 24.51
C VAL A 452 1.97 -10.98 24.73
N LEU A 453 3.25 -10.64 24.88
CA LEU A 453 3.74 -9.27 24.71
C LEU A 453 4.34 -9.14 23.32
N SER A 454 3.74 -8.28 22.51
CA SER A 454 4.30 -7.83 21.24
C SER A 454 5.24 -6.67 21.47
N VAL A 455 6.45 -6.81 20.95
CA VAL A 455 7.52 -5.83 21.03
C VAL A 455 7.85 -5.41 19.61
N THR A 456 7.75 -4.11 19.35
CA THR A 456 8.16 -3.50 18.08
C THR A 456 9.23 -2.46 18.33
N GLY A 457 10.11 -2.25 17.36
CA GLY A 457 11.25 -1.38 17.53
C GLY A 457 11.99 -1.08 16.25
N ARG A 458 13.14 -0.42 16.43
CA ARG A 458 14.11 -0.14 15.37
C ARG A 458 15.40 -0.88 15.68
N ILE A 459 16.05 -1.39 14.64
CA ILE A 459 17.35 -2.05 14.77
C ILE A 459 18.29 -1.57 13.66
N ASN A 460 19.57 -1.44 14.00
CA ASN A 460 20.66 -1.26 13.08
C ASN A 460 21.60 -2.47 13.20
N LEU A 461 21.57 -3.34 12.20
CA LEU A 461 22.28 -4.62 12.21
C LEU A 461 23.81 -4.43 12.08
N ASP A 462 24.24 -3.37 11.40
CA ASP A 462 25.66 -3.14 11.12
C ASP A 462 26.36 -2.38 12.25
N ARG A 463 25.62 -1.47 12.93
CA ARG A 463 26.12 -0.73 14.09
C ARG A 463 25.85 -1.44 15.42
N GLU A 464 25.09 -2.55 15.40
CA GLU A 464 24.65 -3.29 16.58
C GLU A 464 24.04 -2.36 17.64
N THR A 465 23.05 -1.58 17.19
CA THR A 465 22.23 -0.70 18.04
C THR A 465 20.75 -0.98 17.77
N GLY A 466 19.89 -0.67 18.73
CA GLY A 466 18.46 -0.83 18.56
C GLY A 466 17.68 -0.15 19.68
N ALA A 467 16.37 -0.05 19.48
CA ALA A 467 15.46 0.54 20.44
C ALA A 467 14.14 -0.25 20.42
N ILE A 468 13.55 -0.45 21.60
CA ILE A 468 12.18 -0.93 21.72
C ILE A 468 11.27 0.29 21.61
N SER A 469 10.48 0.41 20.56
CA SER A 469 9.58 1.54 20.32
C SER A 469 8.26 1.36 21.04
N SER A 470 7.67 0.16 21.01
CA SER A 470 6.38 -0.11 21.66
C SER A 470 6.30 -1.53 22.23
N VAL A 471 5.55 -1.66 23.33
CA VAL A 471 5.22 -2.95 23.96
C VAL A 471 3.72 -3.01 24.22
N ASN A 472 3.05 -3.99 23.62
CA ASN A 472 1.60 -4.16 23.75
C ASN A 472 1.26 -5.59 24.13
N ARG A 473 0.29 -5.77 25.03
CA ARG A 473 -0.21 -7.12 25.34
C ARG A 473 -1.32 -7.51 24.38
N PHE A 474 -1.27 -8.74 23.87
CA PHE A 474 -2.35 -9.36 23.09
C PHE A 474 -2.86 -10.62 23.79
N GLN A 475 -4.12 -10.98 23.54
CA GLN A 475 -4.70 -12.21 24.07
C GLN A 475 -4.18 -13.47 23.34
N GLN A 476 -3.75 -13.29 22.10
CA GLN A 476 -3.19 -14.32 21.24
C GLN A 476 -2.18 -13.68 20.27
N SER A 477 -1.29 -14.51 19.73
CA SER A 477 -0.30 -14.08 18.75
C SER A 477 -0.95 -13.61 17.45
N VAL A 478 -0.37 -12.56 16.84
CA VAL A 478 -0.75 -12.06 15.51
C VAL A 478 0.43 -12.03 14.53
N GLU A 479 1.57 -12.60 14.93
CA GLU A 479 2.74 -12.72 14.05
C GLU A 479 2.43 -13.68 12.90
N THR A 480 2.47 -13.15 11.68
CA THR A 480 2.32 -13.93 10.44
C THR A 480 3.65 -14.20 9.78
N THR A 481 4.66 -13.38 10.09
CA THR A 481 5.97 -13.47 9.45
C THR A 481 6.80 -14.57 10.10
N LYS A 482 7.29 -15.49 9.28
CA LYS A 482 8.28 -16.46 9.73
C LYS A 482 9.60 -15.71 9.95
N PRO A 483 10.20 -15.77 11.16
CA PRO A 483 11.56 -15.28 11.33
C PRO A 483 12.47 -15.96 10.31
N ALA A 484 13.46 -15.23 9.77
CA ALA A 484 14.50 -15.85 8.95
C ALA A 484 15.00 -17.12 9.67
N ALA A 485 15.19 -18.23 8.94
CA ALA A 485 15.63 -19.49 9.51
C ALA A 485 16.86 -19.22 10.41
N GLY A 486 16.73 -19.56 11.70
CA GLY A 486 17.61 -19.07 12.76
C GLY A 486 19.09 -19.10 12.40
N GLY A 487 19.80 -18.03 12.77
CA GLY A 487 21.24 -17.88 12.56
C GLY A 487 21.79 -16.75 13.42
N SER A 488 23.10 -16.48 13.31
CA SER A 488 23.79 -15.44 14.10
C SER A 488 23.30 -14.01 13.82
N GLU A 489 22.56 -13.79 12.73
CA GLU A 489 21.95 -12.50 12.36
C GLU A 489 20.46 -12.40 12.71
N THR A 490 19.87 -13.35 13.45
CA THR A 490 18.48 -13.22 13.90
C THR A 490 18.42 -12.53 15.26
N PRO A 491 17.78 -11.35 15.41
CA PRO A 491 17.59 -10.75 16.72
C PRO A 491 16.64 -11.58 17.58
N LEU A 492 16.78 -11.45 18.89
CA LEU A 492 16.02 -12.17 19.89
C LEU A 492 15.32 -11.19 20.82
N ILE A 493 14.12 -11.55 21.26
CA ILE A 493 13.41 -10.88 22.34
C ILE A 493 13.43 -11.83 23.54
N LYS A 494 13.98 -11.34 24.65
CA LYS A 494 14.08 -12.09 25.90
C LYS A 494 13.21 -11.41 26.96
N SER A 495 12.51 -12.20 27.78
CA SER A 495 11.79 -11.72 28.95
C SER A 495 12.40 -12.29 30.22
N PHE A 496 12.44 -11.48 31.28
CA PHE A 496 13.02 -11.83 32.58
C PHE A 496 12.09 -11.43 33.71
N ASP A 497 12.14 -12.16 34.82
CA ASP A 497 11.53 -11.75 36.08
C ASP A 497 12.39 -10.73 36.85
N SER A 498 11.90 -10.27 38.00
CA SER A 498 12.58 -9.27 38.84
C SER A 498 13.87 -9.79 39.47
N GLN A 499 14.08 -11.11 39.52
CA GLN A 499 15.35 -11.71 39.96
C GLN A 499 16.36 -11.88 38.82
N GLY A 500 15.99 -11.52 37.59
CA GLY A 500 16.84 -11.66 36.41
C GLY A 500 16.86 -13.07 35.82
N ARG A 501 15.94 -13.96 36.23
CA ARG A 501 15.80 -15.28 35.61
C ARG A 501 15.06 -15.14 34.28
N LEU A 502 15.62 -15.77 33.25
CA LEU A 502 15.04 -15.82 31.90
C LEU A 502 13.72 -16.59 31.94
N LEU A 503 12.63 -15.93 31.53
CA LEU A 503 11.29 -16.51 31.43
C LEU A 503 11.03 -17.08 30.03
N ALA A 504 11.36 -16.30 28.99
CA ALA A 504 11.24 -16.73 27.61
C ALA A 504 12.26 -16.05 26.70
N GLN A 505 12.56 -16.70 25.58
CA GLN A 505 13.32 -16.15 24.46
C GLN A 505 12.61 -16.52 23.16
N ARG A 506 12.46 -15.56 22.24
CA ARG A 506 11.85 -15.77 20.93
C ARG A 506 12.63 -15.02 19.84
N PRO A 507 12.75 -15.56 18.63
CA PRO A 507 13.28 -14.82 17.49
C PRO A 507 12.38 -13.64 17.14
N ALA A 508 13.01 -12.54 16.72
CA ALA A 508 12.34 -11.39 16.13
C ALA A 508 12.54 -11.39 14.62
N THR A 509 11.55 -10.90 13.90
CA THR A 509 11.62 -10.60 12.48
C THR A 509 12.19 -9.20 12.30
N VAL A 510 13.02 -9.02 11.27
CA VAL A 510 13.48 -7.72 10.80
C VAL A 510 13.01 -7.53 9.38
N LEU A 511 12.27 -6.45 9.13
CA LEU A 511 12.00 -5.96 7.80
C LEU A 511 12.89 -4.74 7.58
N LEU A 512 13.78 -4.82 6.59
CA LEU A 512 14.75 -3.78 6.29
C LEU A 512 14.09 -2.58 5.64
N ASP A 513 14.63 -1.40 5.92
CA ASP A 513 14.20 -0.16 5.28
C ASP A 513 14.64 -0.12 3.82
N THR A 514 13.74 0.33 2.96
CA THR A 514 14.02 0.68 1.57
C THR A 514 14.67 2.05 1.45
N ASP A 515 14.95 2.48 0.22
CA ASP A 515 15.45 3.84 -0.07
C ASP A 515 16.83 4.16 0.49
N THR A 516 17.57 3.11 0.86
CA THR A 516 18.90 3.18 1.45
C THR A 516 20.00 2.98 0.40
N SER A 517 21.09 3.74 0.52
CA SER A 517 22.26 3.55 -0.33
C SER A 517 23.01 2.26 0.03
N PRO A 518 23.82 1.70 -0.89
CA PRO A 518 24.62 0.50 -0.60
C PRO A 518 25.56 0.65 0.61
N ASP A 519 26.02 1.86 0.89
CA ASP A 519 26.89 2.20 2.03
C ASP A 519 26.11 2.53 3.31
N SER A 520 24.79 2.69 3.21
CA SER A 520 23.94 2.96 4.37
C SER A 520 23.86 1.71 5.26
N PRO A 521 23.91 1.85 6.59
CA PRO A 521 23.78 0.71 7.48
C PRO A 521 22.43 0.01 7.27
N ARG A 522 22.41 -1.31 7.43
CA ARG A 522 21.17 -2.12 7.41
C ARG A 522 20.31 -1.78 8.63
N THR A 523 19.35 -0.88 8.43
CA THR A 523 18.33 -0.52 9.41
C THR A 523 16.99 -1.12 9.03
N GLY A 524 16.12 -1.30 10.02
CA GLY A 524 14.80 -1.86 9.79
C GLY A 524 13.91 -1.83 11.01
N VAL A 525 12.63 -2.16 10.78
CA VAL A 525 11.69 -2.44 11.86
C VAL A 525 11.97 -3.84 12.39
N VAL A 526 12.13 -3.96 13.71
CA VAL A 526 12.20 -5.25 14.40
C VAL A 526 10.89 -5.51 15.12
N SER A 527 10.36 -6.73 14.98
CA SER A 527 9.09 -7.14 15.57
C SER A 527 9.19 -8.57 16.10
N GLY A 528 8.66 -8.81 17.28
CA GLY A 528 8.49 -10.16 17.79
C GLY A 528 7.54 -10.22 18.97
N GLU A 529 7.21 -11.44 19.38
CA GLU A 529 6.29 -11.70 20.48
C GLU A 529 6.90 -12.69 21.47
N VAL A 530 6.69 -12.46 22.77
CA VAL A 530 7.04 -13.40 23.84
C VAL A 530 5.80 -13.76 24.66
N PRO A 531 5.70 -14.97 25.22
CA PRO A 531 4.61 -15.31 26.14
C PRO A 531 4.52 -14.31 27.29
N TYR A 532 3.32 -13.86 27.61
CA TYR A 532 3.10 -12.95 28.73
C TYR A 532 3.01 -13.72 30.04
N ALA A 533 3.73 -13.25 31.06
CA ALA A 533 3.60 -13.64 32.45
C ALA A 533 3.55 -12.38 33.32
N GLY A 534 2.75 -12.39 34.38
CA GLY A 534 2.52 -11.21 35.23
C GLY A 534 3.75 -10.77 36.05
N ASP A 535 4.76 -11.62 36.13
CA ASP A 535 6.04 -11.42 36.82
C ASP A 535 7.17 -10.94 35.90
N ILE A 536 6.92 -10.71 34.61
CA ILE A 536 7.91 -10.11 33.71
C ILE A 536 8.27 -8.71 34.23
N ALA A 537 9.56 -8.51 34.55
CA ALA A 537 10.08 -7.23 35.00
C ALA A 537 10.95 -6.54 33.95
N ARG A 538 11.44 -7.30 32.96
CA ARG A 538 12.37 -6.79 31.95
C ARG A 538 12.21 -7.52 30.62
N LEU A 539 12.23 -6.76 29.54
CA LEU A 539 12.37 -7.21 28.16
C LEU A 539 13.70 -6.74 27.60
N GLU A 540 14.36 -7.59 26.82
CA GLU A 540 15.60 -7.26 26.12
C GLU A 540 15.47 -7.57 24.64
N LEU A 541 15.86 -6.62 23.80
CA LEU A 541 16.19 -6.85 22.40
C LEU A 541 17.68 -7.20 22.32
N VAL A 542 18.00 -8.38 21.80
CA VAL A 542 19.36 -8.93 21.76
C VAL A 542 19.73 -9.26 20.32
N PHE A 543 20.97 -8.96 19.93
CA PHE A 543 21.52 -9.29 18.61
C PHE A 543 23.00 -9.64 18.75
N LYS A 544 23.45 -10.76 18.15
CA LYS A 544 24.82 -11.28 18.30
C LYS A 544 25.29 -11.34 19.77
N ASP A 545 24.41 -11.86 20.64
CA ASP A 545 24.59 -11.95 22.10
C ASP A 545 24.78 -10.62 22.85
N LYS A 546 24.65 -9.49 22.16
CA LYS A 546 24.66 -8.14 22.74
C LYS A 546 23.24 -7.66 23.00
N THR A 547 22.96 -7.23 24.23
CA THR A 547 21.71 -6.54 24.55
C THR A 547 21.73 -5.14 23.92
N LEU A 548 20.86 -4.92 22.94
CA LEU A 548 20.75 -3.67 22.19
C LEU A 548 19.85 -2.65 22.89
N ALA A 549 18.72 -3.14 23.44
CA ALA A 549 17.75 -2.31 24.14
C ALA A 549 17.12 -3.07 25.29
N VAL A 550 16.79 -2.34 26.35
CA VAL A 550 16.11 -2.87 27.54
C VAL A 550 14.85 -2.06 27.77
N ARG A 551 13.75 -2.75 28.03
CA ARG A 551 12.51 -2.17 28.54
C ARG A 551 12.23 -2.81 29.89
N SER A 552 12.09 -2.02 30.94
CA SER A 552 11.81 -2.50 32.30
C SER A 552 10.41 -2.08 32.72
N SER A 553 9.74 -2.89 33.52
CA SER A 553 8.48 -2.52 34.17
C SER A 553 8.72 -1.56 35.32
N SER A 554 7.70 -0.79 35.69
CA SER A 554 7.71 -0.02 36.93
C SER A 554 7.41 -0.93 38.15
N PRO A 555 7.97 -0.64 39.33
CA PRO A 555 7.49 -1.23 40.59
C PRO A 555 6.03 -0.88 40.88
N GLU A 556 5.58 0.30 40.43
CA GLU A 556 4.20 0.76 40.58
C GLU A 556 3.37 0.39 39.34
N ARG A 557 2.33 -0.41 39.55
CA ARG A 557 1.45 -0.88 38.45
C ARG A 557 0.55 0.26 37.97
N PRO A 558 0.31 0.37 36.65
CA PRO A 558 -0.59 1.38 36.11
C PRO A 558 -2.02 1.13 36.58
N ALA A 559 -2.73 2.18 36.96
CA ALA A 559 -4.18 2.18 37.11
C ALA A 559 -4.76 3.37 36.34
N ILE A 560 -5.92 3.19 35.71
CA ILE A 560 -6.53 4.22 34.86
C ILE A 560 -8.03 4.27 35.09
N THR A 561 -8.58 5.48 35.12
CA THR A 561 -10.03 5.69 35.16
C THR A 561 -10.63 5.51 33.77
N PRO A 562 -11.89 5.06 33.65
CA PRO A 562 -12.62 5.12 32.39
C PRO A 562 -12.48 6.51 31.73
N PRO A 563 -12.12 6.59 30.44
CA PRO A 563 -12.05 7.86 29.74
C PRO A 563 -13.44 8.51 29.71
N THR A 564 -13.49 9.79 30.08
CA THR A 564 -14.72 10.58 30.15
C THR A 564 -14.73 11.65 29.07
N LEU A 565 -15.88 11.84 28.44
CA LEU A 565 -16.08 12.89 27.46
C LEU A 565 -16.23 14.25 28.14
N GLU A 566 -15.56 15.27 27.62
CA GLU A 566 -15.74 16.66 28.06
C GLU A 566 -17.18 17.15 27.78
N PRO A 567 -17.97 17.54 28.81
CA PRO A 567 -19.41 17.80 28.68
C PRO A 567 -19.79 18.88 27.66
N THR A 568 -18.96 19.92 27.50
CA THR A 568 -19.25 21.09 26.65
C THR A 568 -19.24 20.75 25.15
N ALA A 569 -18.46 19.76 24.72
CA ALA A 569 -18.34 19.36 23.32
C ALA A 569 -19.53 18.51 22.83
N LEU A 570 -20.08 17.65 23.69
CA LEU A 570 -21.22 16.77 23.38
C LEU A 570 -22.48 17.56 23.00
N ILE A 571 -22.73 18.64 23.75
CA ILE A 571 -23.90 19.49 23.59
C ILE A 571 -23.90 20.22 22.23
N ASN A 572 -22.72 20.61 21.72
CA ASN A 572 -22.60 21.30 20.44
C ASN A 572 -22.62 20.35 19.24
N LEU A 573 -22.06 19.14 19.37
CA LEU A 573 -22.10 18.13 18.32
C LEU A 573 -23.54 17.68 18.00
N LEU A 574 -24.31 17.42 19.05
CA LEU A 574 -25.68 16.91 18.93
C LEU A 574 -26.69 17.97 18.44
N ARG A 575 -26.43 19.27 18.66
CA ARG A 575 -27.27 20.36 18.11
C ARG A 575 -27.08 20.58 16.61
N ASN A 576 -25.94 20.18 16.04
CA ASN A 576 -25.55 20.53 14.68
C ASN A 576 -25.66 19.36 13.67
N ASN A 577 -26.30 18.23 14.03
CA ASN A 577 -26.47 17.05 13.17
C ASN A 577 -25.18 16.62 12.44
N PHE A 578 -24.02 16.71 13.11
CA PHE A 578 -22.70 16.39 12.52
C PHE A 578 -22.27 17.24 11.30
N ASN A 579 -23.01 18.29 10.91
CA ASN A 579 -22.86 18.97 9.60
C ASN A 579 -21.77 20.06 9.52
N THR A 580 -21.08 20.44 10.60
CA THR A 580 -20.24 21.68 10.60
C THR A 580 -18.81 21.57 11.14
N ILE A 581 -18.24 20.37 11.34
CA ILE A 581 -16.84 20.27 11.76
C ILE A 581 -15.96 20.00 10.53
N GLN A 582 -15.57 21.09 9.86
CA GLN A 582 -14.51 21.07 8.85
C GLN A 582 -13.17 20.82 9.57
N GLY A 583 -12.42 19.81 9.13
CA GLY A 583 -11.07 19.50 9.62
C GLY A 583 -10.11 20.66 9.38
N GLY A 584 -10.00 21.57 10.35
CA GLY A 584 -9.02 22.65 10.40
C GLY A 584 -7.94 22.37 11.45
N PRO A 585 -6.82 23.11 11.44
CA PRO A 585 -5.64 22.81 12.26
C PRO A 585 -5.96 23.00 13.76
N PHE A 586 -5.85 21.92 14.54
CA PHE A 586 -6.13 21.92 15.98
C PHE A 586 -4.86 22.16 16.79
N ASN A 587 -4.79 23.22 17.60
CA ASN A 587 -3.70 23.41 18.55
C ASN A 587 -3.96 22.58 19.82
N VAL A 588 -3.16 21.55 20.06
CA VAL A 588 -3.09 20.85 21.36
C VAL A 588 -1.76 21.20 22.01
N GLY A 589 -1.68 22.39 22.60
CA GLY A 589 -0.64 22.74 23.57
C GLY A 589 -1.05 22.29 24.98
N PRO A 590 -0.11 22.20 25.94
CA PRO A 590 -0.45 21.89 27.33
C PRO A 590 -1.38 22.98 27.88
N GLN A 591 -2.62 22.62 28.22
CA GLN A 591 -3.53 23.55 28.86
C GLN A 591 -3.12 23.74 30.32
N THR A 592 -2.45 24.85 30.61
CA THR A 592 -2.39 25.40 31.96
C THR A 592 -3.52 26.40 32.15
N THR A 593 -4.45 26.06 33.06
CA THR A 593 -5.42 26.92 33.78
C THR A 593 -6.59 27.57 33.01
N ALA A 594 -7.80 27.31 33.51
CA ALA A 594 -9.16 27.67 33.06
C ALA A 594 -9.52 29.19 33.02
N PRO A 595 -10.78 29.60 32.73
CA PRO A 595 -11.77 29.17 31.73
C PRO A 595 -12.07 30.30 30.70
N ALA A 596 -12.47 29.96 29.47
CA ALA A 596 -12.93 30.94 28.47
C ALA A 596 -14.45 31.21 28.54
N ALA A 597 -14.84 32.38 28.02
CA ALA A 597 -16.04 33.19 28.29
C ALA A 597 -17.43 32.60 27.95
N PRO A 598 -18.54 33.20 28.46
CA PRO A 598 -19.87 32.59 28.47
C PRO A 598 -20.70 32.65 27.16
N ASN A 599 -20.22 33.22 26.05
CA ASN A 599 -21.09 33.50 24.89
C ASN A 599 -20.40 33.35 23.52
N GLY A 600 -19.83 32.18 23.25
CA GLY A 600 -19.41 31.77 21.92
C GLY A 600 -19.56 30.25 21.78
N GLY A 601 -20.33 29.77 20.81
CA GLY A 601 -20.51 28.33 20.60
C GLY A 601 -19.22 27.68 20.11
N ASP A 602 -18.44 27.10 21.03
CA ASP A 602 -17.19 26.43 20.71
C ASP A 602 -17.44 25.19 19.82
N LYS A 603 -16.98 25.31 18.57
CA LYS A 603 -16.96 24.28 17.52
C LYS A 603 -15.81 23.29 17.73
N GLY A 604 -15.74 22.68 18.92
CA GLY A 604 -14.61 21.82 19.32
C GLY A 604 -14.78 20.34 18.97
N PRO A 605 -13.68 19.57 18.82
CA PRO A 605 -13.72 18.11 18.66
C PRO A 605 -14.27 17.43 19.94
N LEU A 606 -14.73 16.18 19.82
CA LEU A 606 -15.06 15.36 20.98
C LEU A 606 -13.77 15.00 21.73
N VAL A 607 -13.53 15.62 22.88
CA VAL A 607 -12.33 15.37 23.69
C VAL A 607 -12.65 14.39 24.80
N TYR A 608 -11.94 13.26 24.82
CA TYR A 608 -11.95 12.33 25.95
C TYR A 608 -10.72 12.57 26.81
N GLN A 609 -10.90 12.54 28.13
CA GLN A 609 -9.83 12.69 29.11
C GLN A 609 -9.84 11.53 30.10
N TRP A 610 -8.70 11.23 30.71
CA TRP A 610 -8.58 10.20 31.74
C TRP A 610 -7.58 10.60 32.82
N GLN A 611 -7.74 10.01 33.99
CA GLN A 611 -6.77 10.08 35.09
C GLN A 611 -6.07 8.73 35.21
N ALA A 612 -4.79 8.76 35.55
CA ALA A 612 -4.00 7.56 35.76
C ALA A 612 -3.11 7.68 37.00
N GLN A 613 -2.84 6.54 37.62
CA GLN A 613 -1.87 6.37 38.71
C GLN A 613 -0.79 5.38 38.23
N GLY A 614 0.44 5.55 38.71
CA GLY A 614 1.59 4.81 38.21
C GLY A 614 2.82 5.71 38.03
N PRO A 615 3.85 5.22 37.34
CA PRO A 615 5.09 5.97 37.14
C PRO A 615 4.86 7.27 36.34
N PRO A 616 5.73 8.28 36.48
CA PRO A 616 5.56 9.58 35.82
C PRO A 616 5.65 9.52 34.29
N ASP A 617 6.17 8.45 33.71
CA ASP A 617 6.40 8.27 32.28
C ASP A 617 5.40 7.30 31.61
N LEU A 618 4.22 7.07 32.22
CA LEU A 618 3.14 6.27 31.66
C LEU A 618 2.88 6.59 30.19
N LYS A 619 2.68 5.53 29.42
CA LYS A 619 2.34 5.59 28.00
C LYS A 619 0.93 5.09 27.79
N TYR A 620 0.22 5.72 26.86
CA TYR A 620 -1.15 5.38 26.53
C TYR A 620 -1.26 4.90 25.09
N THR A 621 -2.03 3.83 24.91
CA THR A 621 -2.57 3.42 23.62
C THR A 621 -4.06 3.70 23.63
N VAL A 622 -4.54 4.46 22.64
CA VAL A 622 -5.93 4.91 22.54
C VAL A 622 -6.59 4.28 21.33
N GLN A 623 -7.77 3.72 21.55
CA GLN A 623 -8.54 2.99 20.55
C GLN A 623 -10.00 3.43 20.57
N ILE A 624 -10.63 3.41 19.41
CA ILE A 624 -12.05 3.73 19.26
C ILE A 624 -12.80 2.55 18.64
N SER A 625 -14.06 2.39 19.01
CA SER A 625 -15.01 1.48 18.37
C SER A 625 -16.26 2.24 17.97
N THR A 626 -16.70 2.03 16.73
CA THR A 626 -17.91 2.63 16.15
C THR A 626 -19.06 1.63 16.01
N ASN A 627 -18.86 0.38 16.44
CA ASN A 627 -19.77 -0.74 16.25
C ASN A 627 -20.08 -1.50 17.55
N GLY A 628 -20.07 -0.77 18.68
CA GLY A 628 -20.40 -1.29 20.00
C GLY A 628 -19.34 -2.21 20.59
N GLY A 629 -18.06 -1.91 20.36
CA GLY A 629 -16.93 -2.64 20.92
C GLY A 629 -16.56 -3.93 20.19
N LYS A 630 -17.16 -4.22 19.02
CA LYS A 630 -16.86 -5.43 18.23
C LYS A 630 -15.50 -5.35 17.54
N GLU A 631 -15.18 -4.19 16.97
CA GLU A 631 -13.90 -3.89 16.36
C GLU A 631 -13.32 -2.62 16.97
N TRP A 632 -11.99 -2.57 17.09
CA TRP A 632 -11.27 -1.45 17.67
C TRP A 632 -10.18 -0.96 16.71
N ASN A 633 -10.19 0.35 16.44
CA ASN A 633 -9.18 1.01 15.62
C ASN A 633 -8.27 1.86 16.49
N THR A 634 -6.96 1.74 16.31
CA THR A 634 -5.95 2.48 17.09
C THR A 634 -5.76 3.88 16.53
N VAL A 635 -5.88 4.90 17.39
CA VAL A 635 -5.77 6.34 17.05
C VAL A 635 -4.58 7.03 17.71
N ALA A 636 -3.97 6.40 18.72
CA ALA A 636 -2.70 6.84 19.29
C ALA A 636 -1.96 5.64 19.90
N VAL A 637 -0.63 5.65 19.81
CA VAL A 637 0.25 4.64 20.42
C VAL A 637 1.41 5.36 21.09
N GLU A 638 1.85 4.85 22.25
CA GLU A 638 2.95 5.43 23.05
C GLU A 638 2.78 6.93 23.39
N THR A 639 1.54 7.45 23.42
CA THR A 639 1.31 8.87 23.76
C THR A 639 1.45 9.10 25.26
N GLN A 640 1.95 10.28 25.65
CA GLN A 640 1.96 10.75 27.05
C GLN A 640 0.80 11.69 27.36
N GLN A 641 -0.03 11.98 26.36
CA GLN A 641 -1.18 12.84 26.56
C GLN A 641 -2.23 12.11 27.39
N HIS A 642 -2.89 12.86 28.29
CA HIS A 642 -3.99 12.37 29.13
C HIS A 642 -5.37 12.65 28.50
N SER A 643 -5.37 13.00 27.22
CA SER A 643 -6.56 13.29 26.46
C SER A 643 -6.38 12.90 25.01
N ILE A 644 -7.52 12.71 24.33
CA ILE A 644 -7.58 12.49 22.88
C ILE A 644 -8.71 13.32 22.31
N ALA A 645 -8.43 14.04 21.22
CA ALA A 645 -9.45 14.65 20.39
C ALA A 645 -9.86 13.66 19.30
N ILE A 646 -11.12 13.24 19.32
CA ILE A 646 -11.72 12.39 18.29
C ILE A 646 -12.08 13.27 17.10
N ASP A 647 -11.47 12.97 15.95
CA ASP A 647 -11.83 13.60 14.69
C ASP A 647 -13.22 13.09 14.24
N PRO A 648 -14.18 13.97 13.92
CA PRO A 648 -15.52 13.55 13.50
C PRO A 648 -15.54 12.65 12.27
N SER A 649 -14.54 12.75 11.38
CA SER A 649 -14.41 11.86 10.22
C SER A 649 -14.26 10.39 10.64
N TRP A 650 -13.71 10.11 11.82
CA TRP A 650 -13.52 8.74 12.32
C TRP A 650 -14.83 8.06 12.76
N ILE A 651 -15.88 8.85 13.01
CA ILE A 651 -17.16 8.37 13.55
C ILE A 651 -18.33 8.68 12.61
N GLN A 652 -18.05 9.05 11.36
CA GLN A 652 -19.07 9.32 10.37
C GLN A 652 -19.90 8.05 10.10
N GLY A 653 -21.22 8.15 10.25
CA GLY A 653 -22.14 7.01 10.08
C GLY A 653 -22.19 6.03 11.25
N ALA A 654 -21.41 6.25 12.32
CA ALA A 654 -21.46 5.43 13.52
C ALA A 654 -22.75 5.68 14.33
N THR A 655 -23.34 4.63 14.88
CA THR A 655 -24.49 4.72 15.80
C THR A 655 -24.05 4.74 17.27
N THR A 656 -22.83 4.31 17.55
CA THR A 656 -22.25 4.25 18.89
C THR A 656 -20.79 4.66 18.84
N LEU A 657 -20.24 5.19 19.93
CA LEU A 657 -18.81 5.41 20.11
C LEU A 657 -18.36 4.89 21.48
N ASP A 658 -17.37 4.01 21.46
CA ASP A 658 -16.63 3.57 22.65
C ASP A 658 -15.17 4.00 22.52
N VAL A 659 -14.58 4.50 23.60
CA VAL A 659 -13.16 4.89 23.68
C VAL A 659 -12.46 4.01 24.70
N ARG A 660 -11.40 3.33 24.28
CA ARG A 660 -10.58 2.46 25.13
C ARG A 660 -9.18 3.04 25.26
N VAL A 661 -8.71 3.13 26.50
CA VAL A 661 -7.34 3.57 26.81
C VAL A 661 -6.63 2.46 27.54
N ARG A 662 -5.43 2.12 27.07
CA ARG A 662 -4.51 1.18 27.69
C ARG A 662 -3.36 1.98 28.28
N ALA A 663 -3.24 2.02 29.60
CA ALA A 663 -2.12 2.65 30.30
C ALA A 663 -1.03 1.61 30.54
N SER A 664 0.20 1.90 30.10
CA SER A 664 1.34 0.98 30.15
C SER A 664 2.49 1.58 30.96
N ASP A 665 3.10 0.77 31.83
CA ASP A 665 4.36 1.07 32.51
C ASP A 665 5.61 0.65 31.68
N GLY A 666 5.40 0.25 30.42
CA GLY A 666 6.42 -0.30 29.54
C GLY A 666 6.37 -1.83 29.38
N ILE A 667 5.66 -2.55 30.25
CA ILE A 667 5.47 -4.02 30.15
C ILE A 667 4.04 -4.40 30.54
N HIS A 668 3.58 -3.89 31.67
CA HIS A 668 2.26 -4.15 32.23
C HIS A 668 1.28 -3.07 31.79
N GLU A 669 0.07 -3.50 31.52
CA GLU A 669 -1.00 -2.63 31.07
C GLU A 669 -2.25 -2.79 31.91
N THR A 670 -2.95 -1.67 32.10
CA THR A 670 -4.32 -1.62 32.60
C THR A 670 -5.18 -0.95 31.53
N VAL A 671 -6.39 -1.48 31.33
CA VAL A 671 -7.29 -1.04 30.27
C VAL A 671 -8.56 -0.50 30.89
N ALA A 672 -9.00 0.67 30.44
CA ALA A 672 -10.32 1.21 30.77
C ALA A 672 -11.05 1.62 29.49
N THR A 673 -12.37 1.44 29.49
CA THR A 673 -13.25 1.79 28.37
C THR A 673 -14.26 2.81 28.86
N SER A 674 -14.57 3.81 28.03
CA SER A 674 -15.58 4.82 28.31
C SER A 674 -16.94 4.17 28.52
N LYS A 675 -17.87 4.92 29.12
CA LYS A 675 -19.28 4.63 28.89
C LYS A 675 -19.57 4.76 27.39
N GLN A 676 -20.32 3.82 26.84
CA GLN A 676 -20.74 3.90 25.44
C GLN A 676 -21.55 5.18 25.20
N LEU A 677 -21.17 5.91 24.16
CA LEU A 677 -21.90 7.08 23.68
C LEU A 677 -22.85 6.64 22.56
N ASP A 678 -24.14 6.87 22.74
CA ASP A 678 -25.14 6.71 21.68
C ASP A 678 -25.11 7.93 20.76
N LEU A 679 -24.76 7.71 19.50
CA LEU A 679 -24.72 8.74 18.44
C LEU A 679 -26.02 8.78 17.62
N GLY A 680 -26.87 7.76 17.75
CA GLY A 680 -28.16 7.65 17.05
C GLY A 680 -29.32 8.36 17.78
N ALA A 681 -29.16 8.66 19.07
CA ALA A 681 -30.15 9.40 19.84
C ALA A 681 -30.29 10.85 19.34
N LYS A 682 -31.41 11.16 18.67
CA LYS A 682 -31.85 12.55 18.48
C LYS A 682 -32.11 13.14 19.88
N ILE A 683 -31.35 14.15 20.30
CA ILE A 683 -31.71 14.91 21.50
C ILE A 683 -33.14 15.45 21.28
N PRO A 684 -34.09 15.21 22.19
CA PRO A 684 -35.34 15.96 22.19
C PRO A 684 -34.98 17.43 22.44
N LEU A 685 -35.13 18.28 21.42
CA LEU A 685 -35.08 19.73 21.61
C LEU A 685 -36.17 20.08 22.64
N GLN A 686 -35.75 20.45 23.86
CA GLN A 686 -36.57 21.22 24.78
C GLN A 686 -36.18 22.69 24.67
#